data_AF-A0A3C1L7Y4-F1
#
_entry.id   AF-A0A3C1L7Y4-F1
#
_cell.length_a   1.000
_cell.length_b   1.000
_cell.length_c   1.000
_cell.angle_alpha   90.00
_cell.angle_beta   90.00
_cell.angle_gamma   90.00
#
_symmetry.space_group_name_H-M   'P 1'
#
loop_
_entity.id
_entity.type
_entity.pdbx_description
1 polymer ?
#
loop_
_entity_poly.entity_id
_entity_poly.type
_entity_poly.pdbx_seq_one_letter_code
_entity_poly.pdbx_strand_id
1 'polypeptide(L)'
;MARRRAPRALAAALALGLVAGPGARAGADDALPPSQWPATSTLSARLEGWPNAVRYSGNDRYQTNLAVTLGLRGRGDFPFDTPDRSSGGAVALSTANDWWGAGTCPRAVIVVTGDNPADSLGASALSDPTHQSLEPLLQRTAAADPSFDRVGIFARVDTDSAPILITASARSGAVSLSPATRIAANDMRRGGCTLARQAIVVGGPSAVPIGVDAELLSLGYREVFRVSGADRYETAALIARSLGTVGAPNSSLTCVDPDTTDGSAHQTFYTNAVVELRESASSCRLLRRTVVLADGVTGADALAAGWWTSFWQVPVLLHDGGDSLPRSTIESLLTMDVTSIIVLGGTSRISAEVAAEAQDLAGATELVRLAGADRYETSVQMAQQLGGWWPTGDAADFDSSMVCLAASGGNGASATGWPDALGAGPFCGAIGGAASNPGVPTRALPLPTGDLPTSAPVVSPRPAHDAVPILLVPSGSRTLAPAVAALLSAAFSPDDQWCTSTPPQGSCSWPGFAVGFGGEEVLSGLAIDQASHLLGGGRGPLGTMPPAAEAPPFFTNLNMSPIFDTQGSDPSRVCALRRSYTDARWLALYSDDSGERLSAALDIMFRNRYLNDADSVARLPSLGSPVCVGNTGSGLRTSARFVGISGRLTELTVYPLSSEHRAVLTEAITVSSSLSSSGSPLEDTSPDGSQTSLVFESAGGTGVTFRGEALSISATSLTVVLQRPDTGAAAVRFSATWLLATSEGVVNGSAVGEAIYAGDAWQLRGRSTFADGSADGVGGYGGFSCQLTPNTPQLFADDSVSWRVDGVLVD
;
A
#
# COMPACT_ATOMS: atom_id res chain seq x y z
N MET A 1 -25.44 -64.09 38.85
CA MET A 1 -25.29 -65.50 38.39
C MET A 1 -24.00 -65.62 37.60
N ALA A 2 -23.14 -66.54 38.01
CA ALA A 2 -21.76 -66.69 37.54
C ALA A 2 -21.66 -67.54 36.26
N ARG A 3 -20.58 -67.31 35.48
CA ARG A 3 -19.63 -68.30 34.88
C ARG A 3 -18.79 -67.57 33.82
N ARG A 4 -17.55 -67.12 34.10
CA ARG A 4 -16.25 -67.84 34.09
C ARG A 4 -16.05 -68.76 32.88
N ARG A 5 -15.01 -68.46 32.09
CA ARG A 5 -13.92 -69.39 31.71
C ARG A 5 -12.68 -68.63 31.21
N ALA A 6 -11.60 -68.73 31.98
CA ALA A 6 -10.20 -68.79 31.54
C ALA A 6 -9.77 -70.29 31.66
N PRO A 7 -8.57 -70.81 31.26
CA PRO A 7 -7.27 -70.10 31.17
C PRO A 7 -6.17 -70.64 30.19
N ARG A 8 -4.99 -69.99 30.24
CA ARG A 8 -3.58 -70.47 30.04
C ARG A 8 -3.12 -70.88 28.63
N ALA A 9 -2.18 -70.17 27.99
CA ALA A 9 -0.75 -69.89 28.28
C ALA A 9 0.19 -70.93 27.65
N LEU A 10 1.06 -70.48 26.74
CA LEU A 10 2.40 -71.06 26.55
C LEU A 10 3.39 -69.91 26.30
N ALA A 11 4.43 -69.89 27.12
CA ALA A 11 5.51 -68.93 27.10
C ALA A 11 6.65 -69.42 26.20
N ALA A 12 7.32 -68.49 25.51
CA ALA A 12 8.73 -68.60 25.18
C ALA A 12 9.31 -67.20 25.10
N ALA A 13 10.20 -66.89 26.05
CA ALA A 13 11.02 -65.70 26.08
C ALA A 13 12.27 -65.92 25.22
N LEU A 14 12.70 -64.90 24.47
CA LEU A 14 14.11 -64.52 24.37
C LEU A 14 14.23 -63.06 23.94
N ALA A 15 15.19 -62.37 24.56
CA ALA A 15 15.38 -60.92 24.61
C ALA A 15 16.23 -60.34 23.47
N LEU A 16 16.09 -59.02 23.26
CA LEU A 16 17.06 -57.96 22.87
C LEU A 16 16.18 -56.85 22.24
N GLY A 17 16.00 -55.63 22.76
CA GLY A 17 16.97 -54.61 23.16
C GLY A 17 16.64 -53.33 22.36
N LEU A 18 16.69 -52.16 23.03
CA LEU A 18 16.63 -50.76 22.51
C LEU A 18 15.29 -49.99 22.50
N VAL A 19 15.14 -49.23 23.59
CA VAL A 19 14.67 -47.83 23.78
C VAL A 19 14.25 -47.03 22.53
N ALA A 20 13.00 -46.55 22.52
CA ALA A 20 12.56 -45.14 22.37
C ALA A 20 11.08 -45.09 21.92
N GLY A 21 10.17 -44.67 22.81
CA GLY A 21 8.79 -44.32 22.44
C GLY A 21 8.68 -42.80 22.28
N PRO A 22 8.22 -42.25 21.14
CA PRO A 22 8.10 -40.81 20.97
C PRO A 22 6.88 -40.31 21.72
N GLY A 23 7.12 -39.42 22.69
CA GLY A 23 6.12 -38.42 23.08
C GLY A 23 5.76 -37.59 21.85
N ALA A 24 4.47 -37.27 21.73
CA ALA A 24 3.97 -36.37 20.70
C ALA A 24 4.73 -35.05 20.75
N ARG A 25 5.68 -34.88 19.83
CA ARG A 25 6.23 -33.58 19.48
C ARG A 25 5.09 -32.80 18.84
N ALA A 26 4.81 -31.63 19.39
CA ALA A 26 4.16 -30.55 18.66
C ALA A 26 4.84 -30.42 17.29
N GLY A 27 4.05 -30.49 16.22
CA GLY A 27 4.54 -30.39 14.86
C GLY A 27 5.26 -29.07 14.68
N ALA A 28 6.53 -29.18 14.30
CA ALA A 28 7.28 -28.11 13.67
C ALA A 28 6.68 -27.91 12.27
N ASP A 29 5.86 -26.88 12.15
CA ASP A 29 5.65 -26.09 10.93
C ASP A 29 5.31 -24.67 11.42
N ASP A 30 6.28 -24.09 12.15
CA ASP A 30 6.43 -22.65 12.27
C ASP A 30 6.66 -22.14 10.85
N ALA A 31 5.59 -21.67 10.21
CA ALA A 31 5.64 -21.02 8.91
C ALA A 31 6.77 -19.99 8.94
N LEU A 32 7.82 -20.24 8.15
CA LEU A 32 8.88 -19.29 7.89
C LEU A 32 8.22 -17.94 7.56
N PRO A 33 8.69 -16.82 8.13
CA PRO A 33 8.10 -15.51 7.87
C PRO A 33 8.04 -15.29 6.35
N PRO A 34 7.03 -14.55 5.84
CA PRO A 34 6.92 -14.33 4.41
C PRO A 34 8.25 -13.80 3.87
N SER A 35 8.64 -14.27 2.68
CA SER A 35 9.89 -13.86 2.05
C SER A 35 9.88 -12.39 1.59
N GLN A 36 8.72 -11.74 1.59
CA GLN A 36 8.52 -10.34 1.18
C GLN A 36 7.36 -9.72 1.97
N TRP A 37 6.85 -8.55 1.55
CA TRP A 37 5.66 -7.95 2.13
C TRP A 37 4.55 -9.02 2.37
N PRO A 38 4.01 -9.17 3.60
CA PRO A 38 3.16 -10.31 3.94
C PRO A 38 1.88 -10.43 3.10
N ALA A 39 1.90 -11.36 2.14
CA ALA A 39 0.76 -11.78 1.34
C ALA A 39 0.70 -13.32 1.28
N THR A 40 -0.09 -13.91 2.17
CA THR A 40 -0.36 -15.36 2.24
C THR A 40 -1.87 -15.57 2.36
N SER A 41 -2.34 -16.82 2.27
CA SER A 41 -3.75 -17.15 2.48
C SER A 41 -4.28 -16.77 3.87
N THR A 42 -3.41 -16.66 4.88
CA THR A 42 -3.78 -16.36 6.27
C THR A 42 -3.39 -14.97 6.74
N LEU A 43 -2.47 -14.29 6.05
CA LEU A 43 -1.99 -12.95 6.37
C LEU A 43 -2.01 -12.10 5.09
N SER A 44 -2.79 -11.04 5.09
CA SER A 44 -2.98 -10.12 3.96
C SER A 44 -2.79 -8.69 4.48
N ALA A 45 -1.56 -8.36 4.89
CA ALA A 45 -1.19 -6.96 5.08
C ALA A 45 -1.14 -6.30 3.70
N ARG A 46 -1.64 -5.07 3.57
CA ARG A 46 -1.80 -4.39 2.28
C ARG A 46 -1.28 -2.97 2.35
N LEU A 47 -0.72 -2.53 1.23
CA LEU A 47 -0.35 -1.16 0.95
C LEU A 47 -1.01 -0.76 -0.37
N GLU A 48 -1.84 0.27 -0.32
CA GLU A 48 -2.63 0.73 -1.48
C GLU A 48 -2.42 2.23 -1.67
N GLY A 49 -2.20 2.68 -2.91
CA GLY A 49 -2.01 4.09 -3.23
C GLY A 49 -3.27 4.78 -3.77
N TRP A 50 -3.18 6.10 -3.80
CA TRP A 50 -4.02 7.10 -4.46
C TRP A 50 -3.10 8.25 -4.88
N PRO A 51 -3.55 9.18 -5.75
CA PRO A 51 -2.65 10.22 -6.25
C PRO A 51 -2.02 11.10 -5.16
N ASN A 52 -2.72 11.33 -4.05
CA ASN A 52 -2.25 12.09 -2.89
C ASN A 52 -2.52 11.34 -1.58
N ALA A 53 -2.56 10.00 -1.61
CA ALA A 53 -2.70 9.23 -0.38
C ALA A 53 -2.14 7.82 -0.50
N VAL A 54 -1.86 7.19 0.64
CA VAL A 54 -1.56 5.76 0.75
C VAL A 54 -2.32 5.18 1.94
N ARG A 55 -2.68 3.90 1.90
CA ARG A 55 -3.37 3.20 2.99
C ARG A 55 -2.62 1.95 3.41
N TYR A 56 -2.30 1.86 4.71
CA TYR A 56 -1.89 0.63 5.37
C TYR A 56 -3.11 -0.08 5.94
N SER A 57 -3.28 -1.35 5.58
CA SER A 57 -4.45 -2.12 6.00
C SER A 57 -4.17 -3.60 6.12
N GLY A 58 -5.11 -4.32 6.73
CA GLY A 58 -5.17 -5.77 6.70
C GLY A 58 -6.60 -6.26 6.90
N ASN A 59 -6.78 -7.58 6.87
CA ASN A 59 -8.10 -8.19 7.09
C ASN A 59 -8.64 -7.99 8.51
N ASP A 60 -7.76 -7.65 9.47
CA ASP A 60 -8.10 -7.34 10.85
C ASP A 60 -7.13 -6.29 11.42
N ARG A 61 -7.42 -5.82 12.64
CA ARG A 61 -6.63 -4.81 13.36
C ARG A 61 -5.17 -5.21 13.60
N TYR A 62 -4.87 -6.50 13.75
CA TYR A 62 -3.51 -6.98 14.00
C TYR A 62 -2.71 -6.98 12.70
N GLN A 63 -3.34 -7.30 11.57
CA GLN A 63 -2.74 -7.25 10.24
C GLN A 63 -2.58 -5.82 9.74
N THR A 64 -3.52 -4.91 10.03
CA THR A 64 -3.32 -3.47 9.82
C THR A 64 -2.11 -2.99 10.62
N ASN A 65 -2.02 -3.33 11.90
CA ASN A 65 -0.89 -2.94 12.74
C ASN A 65 0.46 -3.54 12.27
N LEU A 66 0.46 -4.77 11.72
CA LEU A 66 1.62 -5.33 11.02
C LEU A 66 2.01 -4.47 9.81
N ALA A 67 1.06 -4.06 8.97
CA ALA A 67 1.33 -3.18 7.83
C ALA A 67 1.95 -1.84 8.26
N VAL A 68 1.41 -1.22 9.33
CA VAL A 68 1.96 0.03 9.91
C VAL A 68 3.38 -0.17 10.42
N THR A 69 3.63 -1.28 11.11
CA THR A 69 4.96 -1.60 11.66
C THR A 69 5.98 -1.80 10.54
N LEU A 70 5.61 -2.47 9.44
CA LEU A 70 6.47 -2.58 8.26
C LEU A 70 6.73 -1.23 7.60
N GLY A 71 5.72 -0.36 7.58
CA GLY A 71 5.84 1.01 7.11
C GLY A 71 6.89 1.82 7.87
N LEU A 72 7.18 1.53 9.15
CA LEU A 72 8.19 2.31 9.89
C LEU A 72 9.58 2.23 9.25
N ARG A 73 9.96 1.07 8.70
CA ARG A 73 11.28 0.86 8.09
C ARG A 73 11.32 0.96 6.57
N GLY A 74 10.18 1.24 5.94
CA GLY A 74 10.09 1.47 4.49
C GLY A 74 10.95 2.65 4.08
N ARG A 75 11.74 2.49 3.01
CA ARG A 75 12.71 3.48 2.51
C ARG A 75 12.61 3.73 1.01
N GLY A 76 11.72 3.03 0.31
CA GLY A 76 11.49 3.26 -1.12
C GLY A 76 10.21 4.07 -1.34
N ASP A 77 9.67 3.99 -2.55
CA ASP A 77 8.50 4.75 -2.96
C ASP A 77 7.35 3.85 -3.45
N PHE A 78 7.45 2.51 -3.33
CA PHE A 78 6.34 1.60 -3.69
C PHE A 78 5.09 1.93 -2.84
N PRO A 79 3.89 2.06 -3.44
CA PRO A 79 3.50 1.62 -4.79
C PRO A 79 3.59 2.66 -5.91
N PHE A 80 4.27 3.79 -5.67
CA PHE A 80 4.26 4.93 -6.57
C PHE A 80 5.38 4.92 -7.59
N ASP A 81 6.58 4.42 -7.30
CA ASP A 81 7.71 4.47 -8.25
C ASP A 81 7.90 3.17 -9.04
N THR A 82 7.44 2.05 -8.50
CA THR A 82 7.59 0.71 -9.06
C THR A 82 6.33 -0.13 -8.91
N PRO A 83 6.02 -1.05 -9.87
CA PRO A 83 5.00 -2.07 -9.69
C PRO A 83 5.51 -3.28 -8.89
N ASP A 84 6.79 -3.28 -8.47
CA ASP A 84 7.42 -4.37 -7.73
C ASP A 84 7.09 -4.34 -6.23
N ARG A 85 6.32 -5.33 -5.77
CA ARG A 85 6.02 -5.51 -4.33
C ARG A 85 7.13 -6.24 -3.58
N SER A 86 8.06 -6.87 -4.30
CA SER A 86 9.09 -7.73 -3.75
C SER A 86 10.37 -6.99 -3.34
N SER A 87 10.42 -5.66 -3.52
CA SER A 87 11.61 -4.84 -3.23
C SER A 87 12.86 -5.33 -3.97
N GLY A 88 12.81 -5.33 -5.30
CA GLY A 88 13.93 -5.73 -6.14
C GLY A 88 14.19 -7.24 -6.11
N GLY A 89 13.15 -8.06 -5.92
CA GLY A 89 13.27 -9.51 -5.84
C GLY A 89 13.85 -10.02 -4.52
N ALA A 90 13.68 -9.28 -3.42
CA ALA A 90 14.14 -9.70 -2.10
C ALA A 90 13.58 -11.09 -1.75
N VAL A 91 14.47 -11.97 -1.29
CA VAL A 91 14.13 -13.36 -0.95
C VAL A 91 13.74 -13.55 0.52
N ALA A 92 13.86 -12.50 1.33
CA ALA A 92 13.46 -12.47 2.72
C ALA A 92 12.95 -11.07 3.12
N LEU A 93 11.97 -11.04 4.03
CA LEU A 93 11.41 -9.79 4.55
C LEU A 93 12.49 -8.88 5.16
N SER A 94 13.55 -9.46 5.72
CA SER A 94 14.73 -8.75 6.26
C SER A 94 15.49 -7.88 5.29
N THR A 95 15.40 -8.18 4.01
CA THR A 95 16.08 -7.43 2.94
C THR A 95 15.10 -6.66 2.07
N ALA A 96 13.79 -6.83 2.27
CA ALA A 96 12.76 -6.11 1.53
C ALA A 96 12.40 -4.83 2.28
N ASN A 97 12.59 -3.65 1.69
CA ASN A 97 12.26 -2.35 2.32
C ASN A 97 11.93 -1.22 1.33
N ASP A 98 11.65 -1.55 0.07
CA ASP A 98 11.45 -0.56 -1.01
C ASP A 98 10.02 0.02 -1.06
N TRP A 99 9.18 -0.28 -0.06
CA TRP A 99 7.91 0.43 0.13
C TRP A 99 8.11 1.76 0.82
N TRP A 100 7.18 2.68 0.56
CA TRP A 100 7.16 3.97 1.24
C TRP A 100 6.93 3.80 2.74
N GLY A 101 7.55 4.67 3.54
CA GLY A 101 7.58 4.51 4.99
C GLY A 101 8.37 5.57 5.73
N ALA A 102 8.43 5.44 7.05
CA ALA A 102 9.10 6.39 7.94
C ALA A 102 10.64 6.21 7.97
N GLY A 103 11.21 5.25 7.25
CA GLY A 103 12.66 5.03 7.13
C GLY A 103 13.42 4.72 8.43
N THR A 104 12.73 4.51 9.55
CA THR A 104 13.28 4.38 10.90
C THR A 104 13.29 2.94 11.40
N CYS A 105 14.23 2.65 12.31
CA CYS A 105 14.31 1.37 13.00
C CYS A 105 14.31 1.57 14.51
N PRO A 106 13.40 0.92 15.25
CA PRO A 106 13.21 1.19 16.68
C PRO A 106 14.25 0.50 17.58
N ARG A 107 14.37 1.00 18.81
CA ARG A 107 15.18 0.43 19.90
C ARG A 107 14.39 -0.47 20.84
N ALA A 108 13.09 -0.22 20.96
CA ALA A 108 12.14 -1.04 21.68
C ALA A 108 10.84 -1.26 20.89
N VAL A 109 9.99 -2.17 21.38
CA VAL A 109 8.60 -2.30 20.91
C VAL A 109 7.65 -2.21 22.09
N ILE A 110 6.45 -1.67 21.88
CA ILE A 110 5.42 -1.51 22.92
C ILE A 110 4.27 -2.45 22.59
N VAL A 111 4.02 -3.48 23.39
CA VAL A 111 2.95 -4.45 23.19
C VAL A 111 1.72 -4.09 24.03
N VAL A 112 0.58 -3.93 23.36
CA VAL A 112 -0.72 -3.58 23.96
C VAL A 112 -1.79 -4.57 23.49
N THR A 113 -2.90 -4.64 24.24
CA THR A 113 -4.08 -5.38 23.77
C THR A 113 -4.97 -4.56 22.85
N GLY A 114 -5.49 -5.19 21.80
CA GLY A 114 -6.38 -4.52 20.84
C GLY A 114 -7.83 -4.32 21.31
N ASP A 115 -8.24 -4.84 22.47
CA ASP A 115 -9.60 -4.72 23.01
C ASP A 115 -9.73 -3.65 24.11
N ASN A 116 -8.61 -3.06 24.58
CA ASN A 116 -8.61 -1.97 25.55
C ASN A 116 -7.90 -0.73 24.99
N PRO A 117 -8.64 0.23 24.43
CA PRO A 117 -8.06 1.41 23.80
C PRO A 117 -7.45 2.39 24.80
N ALA A 118 -7.91 2.38 26.05
CA ALA A 118 -7.44 3.29 27.09
C ALA A 118 -5.97 3.05 27.45
N ASP A 119 -5.56 1.78 27.58
CA ASP A 119 -4.17 1.42 27.86
C ASP A 119 -3.26 1.80 26.69
N SER A 120 -3.74 1.59 25.46
CA SER A 120 -3.02 1.94 24.24
C SER A 120 -2.85 3.45 24.04
N LEU A 121 -3.83 4.26 24.47
CA LEU A 121 -3.73 5.72 24.45
C LEU A 121 -2.65 6.20 25.41
N GLY A 122 -2.57 5.65 26.63
CA GLY A 122 -1.45 5.94 27.53
C GLY A 122 -0.11 5.47 26.97
N ALA A 123 -0.12 4.33 26.26
CA ALA A 123 1.07 3.74 25.67
C ALA A 123 1.69 4.57 24.53
N SER A 124 0.93 5.41 23.81
CA SER A 124 1.51 6.25 22.73
C SER A 124 2.55 7.22 23.26
N ALA A 125 2.36 7.74 24.47
CA ALA A 125 3.31 8.63 25.12
C ALA A 125 4.66 7.98 25.46
N LEU A 126 4.74 6.64 25.47
CA LEU A 126 6.01 5.93 25.67
C LEU A 126 6.89 5.95 24.42
N SER A 127 6.32 6.05 23.21
CA SER A 127 7.10 6.10 21.97
C SER A 127 7.83 7.43 21.85
N ASP A 128 9.10 7.41 21.45
CA ASP A 128 9.88 8.62 21.13
C ASP A 128 10.27 8.67 19.64
N PRO A 129 9.49 9.32 18.77
CA PRO A 129 9.87 9.47 17.36
C PRO A 129 11.03 10.46 17.12
N THR A 130 11.43 11.23 18.13
CA THR A 130 12.42 12.33 18.03
C THR A 130 13.84 11.92 18.44
N HIS A 131 13.97 10.86 19.25
CA HIS A 131 15.22 10.36 19.85
C HIS A 131 15.89 11.37 20.79
N GLN A 132 15.10 12.31 21.32
CA GLN A 132 15.58 13.41 22.16
C GLN A 132 15.01 13.37 23.58
N SER A 133 14.09 12.44 23.85
CA SER A 133 13.34 12.42 25.09
C SER A 133 14.06 11.66 26.20
N LEU A 134 13.63 11.88 27.43
CA LEU A 134 14.09 11.13 28.58
C LEU A 134 13.39 9.77 28.67
N GLU A 135 14.19 8.72 28.63
CA GLU A 135 13.72 7.32 28.71
C GLU A 135 12.87 7.04 29.97
N PRO A 136 11.70 6.38 29.83
CA PRO A 136 10.83 6.06 30.95
C PRO A 136 11.45 5.05 31.91
N LEU A 137 11.18 5.22 33.22
CA LEU A 137 11.64 4.29 34.26
C LEU A 137 10.59 3.19 34.50
N LEU A 138 10.88 1.97 34.03
CA LEU A 138 9.93 0.84 34.07
C LEU A 138 10.50 -0.37 34.80
N GLN A 139 9.62 -1.20 35.35
CA GLN A 139 10.02 -2.43 36.02
C GLN A 139 10.29 -3.55 35.00
N ARG A 140 11.47 -4.15 35.09
CA ARG A 140 11.87 -5.30 34.30
C ARG A 140 11.17 -6.57 34.80
N THR A 141 10.41 -7.24 33.95
CA THR A 141 9.72 -8.50 34.28
C THR A 141 10.41 -9.74 33.71
N ALA A 142 11.19 -9.59 32.64
CA ALA A 142 11.96 -10.69 32.07
C ALA A 142 13.29 -10.22 31.47
N ALA A 143 14.27 -11.13 31.44
CA ALA A 143 15.56 -10.90 30.82
C ALA A 143 16.11 -12.18 30.20
N ALA A 144 16.82 -12.05 29.08
CA ALA A 144 17.50 -13.16 28.42
C ALA A 144 18.67 -13.68 29.28
N ASP A 145 19.34 -12.80 30.04
CA ASP A 145 20.35 -13.16 31.02
C ASP A 145 20.08 -12.51 32.39
N PRO A 146 19.24 -13.14 33.22
CA PRO A 146 18.86 -12.58 34.53
C PRO A 146 20.03 -12.37 35.51
N SER A 147 21.21 -12.93 35.22
CA SER A 147 22.39 -12.78 36.09
C SER A 147 23.04 -11.40 35.94
N PHE A 148 22.99 -10.81 34.75
CA PHE A 148 23.41 -9.44 34.48
C PHE A 148 22.23 -8.47 34.54
N ASP A 149 21.09 -8.90 34.03
CA ASP A 149 19.86 -8.13 33.91
C ASP A 149 18.84 -8.58 34.96
N ARG A 150 19.05 -8.16 36.21
CA ARG A 150 18.24 -8.60 37.35
C ARG A 150 16.76 -8.26 37.16
N VAL A 151 15.91 -9.29 37.13
CA VAL A 151 14.45 -9.15 37.08
C VAL A 151 13.91 -8.52 38.37
N GLY A 152 12.88 -7.68 38.25
CA GLY A 152 12.21 -7.01 39.35
C GLY A 152 12.74 -5.61 39.69
N ILE A 153 13.87 -5.20 39.09
CA ILE A 153 14.41 -3.84 39.24
C ILE A 153 13.76 -2.87 38.25
N PHE A 154 13.76 -1.58 38.61
CA PHE A 154 13.44 -0.52 37.68
C PHE A 154 14.67 -0.14 36.86
N ALA A 155 14.51 0.02 35.54
CA ALA A 155 15.53 0.52 34.64
C ALA A 155 14.92 1.44 33.58
N ARG A 156 15.75 2.30 32.99
CA ARG A 156 15.34 3.14 31.87
C ARG A 156 15.27 2.30 30.60
N VAL A 157 14.26 2.58 29.78
CA VAL A 157 13.99 1.86 28.54
C VAL A 157 14.18 2.81 27.36
N ASP A 158 15.00 2.41 26.40
CA ASP A 158 15.26 3.17 25.17
C ASP A 158 14.03 3.01 24.25
N THR A 159 13.21 4.07 24.17
CA THR A 159 11.94 4.06 23.43
C THR A 159 12.01 4.76 22.07
N ASP A 160 13.22 4.97 21.54
CA ASP A 160 13.45 5.55 20.22
C ASP A 160 12.67 4.80 19.14
N SER A 161 11.80 5.55 18.46
CA SER A 161 10.86 5.13 17.42
C SER A 161 9.99 3.91 17.78
N ALA A 162 9.79 3.60 19.07
CA ALA A 162 9.15 2.36 19.50
C ALA A 162 7.69 2.23 18.98
N PRO A 163 7.39 1.26 18.09
CA PRO A 163 6.01 1.05 17.62
C PRO A 163 5.11 0.52 18.72
N ILE A 164 3.81 0.85 18.62
CA ILE A 164 2.76 0.10 19.29
C ILE A 164 2.41 -1.14 18.47
N LEU A 165 2.66 -2.30 19.04
CA LEU A 165 2.28 -3.62 18.54
C LEU A 165 0.99 -4.09 19.23
N ILE A 166 -0.05 -4.30 18.44
CA ILE A 166 -1.38 -4.64 18.94
C ILE A 166 -1.56 -6.16 18.90
N THR A 167 -2.05 -6.73 19.99
CA THR A 167 -2.26 -8.18 20.11
C THR A 167 -3.58 -8.56 20.76
N ALA A 168 -3.97 -9.83 20.62
CA ALA A 168 -5.20 -10.34 21.19
C ALA A 168 -5.10 -10.42 22.72
N SER A 169 -6.20 -10.14 23.41
CA SER A 169 -6.22 -10.12 24.88
C SER A 169 -6.41 -11.50 25.50
N ALA A 170 -5.88 -11.68 26.70
CA ALA A 170 -6.13 -12.87 27.51
C ALA A 170 -7.62 -13.03 27.86
N ARG A 171 -8.36 -11.91 28.00
CA ARG A 171 -9.84 -11.90 28.12
C ARG A 171 -10.53 -12.61 26.96
N SER A 172 -9.94 -12.56 25.78
CA SER A 172 -10.44 -13.23 24.56
C SER A 172 -9.87 -14.64 24.38
N GLY A 173 -9.20 -15.20 25.39
CA GLY A 173 -8.60 -16.53 25.35
C GLY A 173 -7.18 -16.59 24.78
N ALA A 174 -6.54 -15.45 24.50
CA ALA A 174 -5.16 -15.45 24.02
C ALA A 174 -4.19 -15.92 25.12
N VAL A 175 -3.17 -16.68 24.73
CA VAL A 175 -2.09 -17.15 25.61
C VAL A 175 -0.69 -16.69 25.17
N SER A 176 -0.60 -16.13 23.97
CA SER A 176 0.62 -15.69 23.28
C SER A 176 0.29 -14.50 22.38
N LEU A 177 1.31 -13.93 21.73
CA LEU A 177 1.14 -12.96 20.66
C LEU A 177 0.28 -13.52 19.52
N SER A 178 -0.53 -12.66 18.91
CA SER A 178 -1.20 -12.97 17.64
C SER A 178 -0.17 -13.22 16.53
N PRO A 179 -0.47 -14.04 15.51
CA PRO A 179 0.49 -14.33 14.43
C PRO A 179 1.05 -13.08 13.74
N ALA A 180 0.19 -12.09 13.46
CA ALA A 180 0.61 -10.83 12.85
C ALA A 180 1.52 -10.01 13.79
N THR A 181 1.19 -9.95 15.09
CA THR A 181 2.03 -9.26 16.09
C THR A 181 3.39 -9.94 16.25
N ARG A 182 3.43 -11.28 16.23
CA ARG A 182 4.68 -12.06 16.31
C ARG A 182 5.60 -11.76 15.13
N ILE A 183 5.05 -11.67 13.92
CA ILE A 183 5.82 -11.30 12.72
C ILE A 183 6.35 -9.88 12.86
N ALA A 184 5.52 -8.92 13.29
CA ALA A 184 5.94 -7.54 13.51
C ALA A 184 7.09 -7.43 14.53
N ALA A 185 6.99 -8.12 15.66
CA ALA A 185 8.05 -8.16 16.67
C ALA A 185 9.33 -8.86 16.15
N ASN A 186 9.18 -9.94 15.38
CA ASN A 186 10.33 -10.63 14.79
C ASN A 186 11.01 -9.78 13.70
N ASP A 187 10.25 -9.04 12.89
CA ASP A 187 10.76 -8.09 11.89
C ASP A 187 11.63 -7.02 12.55
N MET A 188 11.14 -6.44 13.66
CA MET A 188 11.85 -5.45 14.46
C MET A 188 13.03 -6.01 15.25
N ARG A 189 13.25 -7.34 15.28
CA ARG A 189 14.39 -7.92 16.01
C ARG A 189 15.41 -8.59 15.10
N ARG A 190 14.92 -9.36 14.14
CA ARG A 190 15.70 -10.23 13.24
C ARG A 190 15.44 -9.93 11.77
N GLY A 191 14.30 -9.31 11.45
CA GLY A 191 13.73 -9.29 10.10
C GLY A 191 13.70 -7.93 9.41
N GLY A 192 14.59 -6.98 9.74
CA GLY A 192 14.72 -5.72 9.01
C GLY A 192 15.30 -4.58 9.86
N CYS A 193 14.90 -4.51 11.12
CA CYS A 193 15.41 -3.53 12.07
C CYS A 193 16.15 -4.19 13.22
N THR A 194 17.39 -4.61 13.02
CA THR A 194 18.11 -5.41 14.03
C THR A 194 18.52 -4.65 15.30
N LEU A 195 18.03 -3.43 15.52
CA LEU A 195 18.36 -2.58 16.66
C LEU A 195 17.42 -2.77 17.85
N ALA A 196 16.19 -3.27 17.66
CA ALA A 196 15.29 -3.42 18.80
C ALA A 196 15.85 -4.51 19.74
N ARG A 197 15.98 -4.18 21.02
CA ARG A 197 16.52 -5.08 22.05
C ARG A 197 15.62 -5.17 23.26
N GLN A 198 14.74 -4.19 23.46
CA GLN A 198 13.86 -4.10 24.61
C GLN A 198 12.41 -4.20 24.17
N ALA A 199 11.53 -4.65 25.06
CA ALA A 199 10.09 -4.65 24.83
C ALA A 199 9.37 -4.14 26.07
N ILE A 200 8.34 -3.34 25.88
CA ILE A 200 7.45 -2.85 26.93
C ILE A 200 6.11 -3.53 26.74
N VAL A 201 5.59 -4.19 27.76
CA VAL A 201 4.24 -4.74 27.78
C VAL A 201 3.36 -3.83 28.62
N VAL A 202 2.28 -3.32 28.02
CA VAL A 202 1.32 -2.46 28.70
C VAL A 202 0.05 -3.25 29.02
N GLY A 203 -0.31 -3.27 30.30
CA GLY A 203 -1.45 -4.01 30.82
C GLY A 203 -1.05 -5.27 31.58
N GLY A 204 -1.89 -5.64 32.55
CA GLY A 204 -1.65 -6.79 33.42
C GLY A 204 -1.82 -8.14 32.70
N PRO A 205 -1.55 -9.27 33.36
CA PRO A 205 -1.69 -10.61 32.77
C PRO A 205 -3.09 -10.96 32.25
N SER A 206 -4.13 -10.29 32.76
CA SER A 206 -5.51 -10.41 32.27
C SER A 206 -5.75 -9.67 30.96
N ALA A 207 -4.92 -8.66 30.63
CA ALA A 207 -4.92 -7.99 29.35
C ALA A 207 -3.94 -8.68 28.41
N VAL A 208 -2.63 -8.49 28.62
CA VAL A 208 -1.57 -9.12 27.82
C VAL A 208 -1.09 -10.38 28.54
N PRO A 209 -1.22 -11.58 27.95
CA PRO A 209 -0.88 -12.84 28.62
C PRO A 209 0.56 -12.86 29.18
N ILE A 210 0.76 -13.56 30.29
CA ILE A 210 2.10 -13.71 30.89
C ILE A 210 3.09 -14.44 29.97
N GLY A 211 2.59 -15.31 29.08
CA GLY A 211 3.39 -16.03 28.09
C GLY A 211 4.08 -15.12 27.07
N VAL A 212 3.56 -13.90 26.87
CA VAL A 212 4.13 -12.92 25.93
C VAL A 212 5.54 -12.51 26.32
N ASP A 213 5.85 -12.38 27.62
CA ASP A 213 7.19 -12.01 28.08
C ASP A 213 8.24 -13.05 27.65
N ALA A 214 7.92 -14.34 27.86
CA ALA A 214 8.79 -15.45 27.45
C ALA A 214 8.89 -15.57 25.92
N GLU A 215 7.80 -15.32 25.21
CA GLU A 215 7.76 -15.32 23.75
C GLU A 215 8.65 -14.20 23.17
N LEU A 216 8.58 -12.98 23.70
CA LEU A 216 9.45 -11.87 23.29
C LEU A 216 10.92 -12.22 23.50
N LEU A 217 11.30 -12.81 24.63
CA LEU A 217 12.67 -13.29 24.84
C LEU A 217 13.07 -14.34 23.78
N SER A 218 12.17 -15.27 23.44
CA SER A 218 12.42 -16.29 22.40
C SER A 218 12.62 -15.69 21.00
N LEU A 219 11.93 -14.59 20.68
CA LEU A 219 12.14 -13.80 19.46
C LEU A 219 13.48 -13.06 19.44
N GLY A 220 14.16 -12.97 20.59
CA GLY A 220 15.52 -12.46 20.72
C GLY A 220 15.61 -11.09 21.41
N TYR A 221 14.51 -10.55 21.93
CA TYR A 221 14.55 -9.41 22.84
C TYR A 221 15.36 -9.78 24.09
N ARG A 222 16.15 -8.84 24.61
CA ARG A 222 17.02 -9.06 25.76
C ARG A 222 16.32 -8.76 27.08
N GLU A 223 15.42 -7.79 27.06
CA GLU A 223 14.81 -7.23 28.26
C GLU A 223 13.33 -6.99 27.97
N VAL A 224 12.48 -7.43 28.88
CA VAL A 224 11.04 -7.17 28.83
C VAL A 224 10.66 -6.41 30.10
N PHE A 225 9.98 -5.29 29.89
CA PHE A 225 9.44 -4.42 30.91
C PHE A 225 7.92 -4.52 30.88
N ARG A 226 7.27 -4.41 32.04
CA ARG A 226 5.81 -4.40 32.09
C ARG A 226 5.32 -3.25 32.95
N VAL A 227 4.29 -2.57 32.46
CA VAL A 227 3.57 -1.53 33.20
C VAL A 227 2.09 -1.89 33.25
N SER A 228 1.57 -2.05 34.46
CA SER A 228 0.18 -2.46 34.68
C SER A 228 -0.29 -2.09 36.07
N GLY A 229 -1.50 -1.55 36.16
CA GLY A 229 -2.25 -1.39 37.41
C GLY A 229 -3.38 -2.41 37.56
N ALA A 230 -4.16 -2.27 38.63
CA ALA A 230 -5.37 -3.05 38.87
C ALA A 230 -6.46 -2.78 37.81
N ASP A 231 -6.46 -1.56 37.25
CA ASP A 231 -7.34 -1.14 36.18
C ASP A 231 -6.61 -0.23 35.16
N ARG A 232 -7.38 0.30 34.20
CA ARG A 232 -6.88 1.20 33.15
C ARG A 232 -6.40 2.55 33.69
N TYR A 233 -7.02 3.04 34.75
CA TYR A 233 -6.70 4.34 35.34
C TYR A 233 -5.38 4.28 36.10
N GLU A 234 -5.15 3.19 36.84
CA GLU A 234 -3.88 2.93 37.50
C GLU A 234 -2.77 2.61 36.49
N THR A 235 -3.07 1.86 35.42
CA THR A 235 -2.10 1.60 34.34
C THR A 235 -1.65 2.92 33.68
N ALA A 236 -2.58 3.80 33.31
CA ALA A 236 -2.27 5.12 32.76
C ALA A 236 -1.48 5.99 33.75
N ALA A 237 -1.87 5.99 35.03
CA ALA A 237 -1.15 6.70 36.08
C ALA A 237 0.29 6.21 36.28
N LEU A 238 0.54 4.89 36.17
CA LEU A 238 1.87 4.30 36.24
C LEU A 238 2.73 4.68 35.03
N ILE A 239 2.16 4.66 33.82
CA ILE A 239 2.83 5.15 32.61
C ILE A 239 3.21 6.62 32.80
N ALA A 240 2.26 7.44 33.24
CA ALA A 240 2.46 8.87 33.46
C ALA A 240 3.62 9.16 34.44
N ARG A 241 3.67 8.45 35.56
CA ARG A 241 4.76 8.56 36.54
C ARG A 241 6.10 8.03 36.02
N SER A 242 6.08 7.05 35.11
CA SER A 242 7.31 6.51 34.51
C SER A 242 7.99 7.49 33.56
N LEU A 243 7.19 8.31 32.86
CA LEU A 243 7.65 9.40 31.99
C LEU A 243 8.00 10.65 32.80
N GLY A 244 7.15 10.99 33.77
CA GLY A 244 7.26 12.22 34.56
C GLY A 244 6.90 13.48 33.74
N THR A 245 7.14 14.64 34.35
CA THR A 245 6.98 15.95 33.71
C THR A 245 8.26 16.75 33.92
N VAL A 246 8.75 17.41 32.86
CA VAL A 246 9.98 18.22 32.93
C VAL A 246 9.67 19.65 32.50
N GLY A 247 10.29 20.61 33.19
CA GLY A 247 10.20 22.01 32.78
C GLY A 247 11.13 22.32 31.62
N ALA A 248 10.68 23.11 30.65
CA ALA A 248 11.54 23.64 29.60
C ALA A 248 12.73 24.43 30.20
N PRO A 249 13.95 24.32 29.63
CA PRO A 249 15.06 25.19 30.01
C PRO A 249 14.69 26.67 29.96
N ASN A 250 15.25 27.50 30.85
CA ASN A 250 14.95 28.94 30.91
C ASN A 250 15.29 29.70 29.62
N SER A 251 16.16 29.14 28.77
CA SER A 251 16.54 29.70 27.47
C SER A 251 15.57 29.42 26.32
N SER A 252 14.53 28.58 26.52
CA SER A 252 13.55 28.18 25.50
C SER A 252 12.12 28.55 25.93
N LEU A 253 11.83 29.85 26.03
CA LEU A 253 10.53 30.38 26.46
C LEU A 253 9.58 30.77 25.31
N THR A 254 10.03 30.60 24.06
CA THR A 254 9.26 30.96 22.87
C THR A 254 9.15 29.75 21.95
N CYS A 255 8.10 29.72 21.14
CA CYS A 255 7.99 28.73 20.07
C CYS A 255 9.12 28.92 19.06
N VAL A 256 9.40 27.87 18.28
CA VAL A 256 10.42 27.93 17.24
C VAL A 256 9.99 28.84 16.10
N ASP A 257 8.72 28.72 15.72
CA ASP A 257 8.11 29.50 14.67
C ASP A 257 6.71 29.96 15.13
N PRO A 258 6.56 31.22 15.52
CA PRO A 258 5.29 31.75 15.99
C PRO A 258 4.30 32.13 14.89
N ASP A 259 4.72 32.15 13.62
CA ASP A 259 3.91 32.67 12.52
C ASP A 259 3.89 31.71 11.33
N THR A 260 2.80 30.94 11.19
CA THR A 260 2.63 29.98 10.09
C THR A 260 2.22 30.60 8.76
N THR A 261 2.17 31.93 8.66
CA THR A 261 1.71 32.63 7.44
C THR A 261 2.86 33.03 6.52
N ASP A 262 4.07 32.54 6.79
CA ASP A 262 5.31 32.88 6.08
C ASP A 262 5.77 31.83 5.06
N GLY A 263 4.93 30.84 4.76
CA GLY A 263 5.21 29.70 3.88
C GLY A 263 5.53 28.41 4.62
N SER A 264 5.61 28.42 5.96
CA SER A 264 5.94 27.24 6.75
C SER A 264 5.35 27.27 8.16
N ALA A 265 5.18 26.11 8.77
CA ALA A 265 4.73 25.93 10.14
C ALA A 265 5.68 24.95 10.86
N HIS A 266 6.72 25.51 11.46
CA HIS A 266 7.77 24.72 12.08
C HIS A 266 7.57 24.48 13.58
N GLN A 267 7.82 23.24 13.99
CA GLN A 267 7.78 22.75 15.35
C GLN A 267 9.11 22.07 15.71
N THR A 268 9.34 21.90 17.01
CA THR A 268 10.47 21.12 17.53
C THR A 268 10.06 20.34 18.77
N PHE A 269 10.88 19.35 19.11
CA PHE A 269 10.89 18.81 20.46
C PHE A 269 11.63 19.77 21.41
N TYR A 270 10.99 20.09 22.54
CA TYR A 270 11.55 20.97 23.57
C TYR A 270 12.18 20.18 24.72
N THR A 271 11.35 19.34 25.32
CA THR A 271 11.66 18.33 26.35
C THR A 271 10.35 17.59 26.65
N ASN A 272 10.42 16.50 27.41
CA ASN A 272 9.25 15.73 27.82
C ASN A 272 8.18 16.62 28.47
N ALA A 273 6.94 16.45 28.04
CA ALA A 273 5.78 17.17 28.57
C ALA A 273 5.85 18.71 28.39
N VAL A 274 6.57 19.21 27.39
CA VAL A 274 6.50 20.62 26.96
C VAL A 274 5.82 20.68 25.60
N VAL A 275 4.67 21.33 25.56
CA VAL A 275 3.75 21.33 24.41
C VAL A 275 3.67 22.72 23.83
N GLU A 276 3.80 22.83 22.51
CA GLU A 276 3.50 24.06 21.80
C GLU A 276 1.99 24.15 21.57
N LEU A 277 1.35 25.19 22.11
CA LEU A 277 -0.05 25.50 21.89
C LEU A 277 -0.17 26.71 20.97
N ARG A 278 -0.85 26.55 19.84
CA ARG A 278 -1.12 27.58 18.83
C ARG A 278 -2.58 28.02 18.91
N GLU A 279 -2.79 29.27 19.32
CA GLU A 279 -4.14 29.84 19.44
C GLU A 279 -4.63 30.42 18.10
N SER A 280 -3.70 30.70 17.18
CA SER A 280 -3.95 31.12 15.80
C SER A 280 -2.75 30.76 14.91
N ALA A 281 -2.84 31.09 13.61
CA ALA A 281 -1.72 30.99 12.67
C ALA A 281 -0.49 31.80 13.12
N SER A 282 -0.71 32.95 13.78
CA SER A 282 0.33 33.94 14.12
C SER A 282 0.60 34.08 15.62
N SER A 283 0.16 33.11 16.43
CA SER A 283 0.36 33.12 17.88
C SER A 283 0.53 31.72 18.45
N CYS A 284 1.52 31.57 19.32
CA CYS A 284 1.77 30.33 20.02
C CYS A 284 2.42 30.58 21.38
N ARG A 285 2.31 29.59 22.27
CA ARG A 285 2.97 29.59 23.59
C ARG A 285 3.33 28.18 24.03
N LEU A 286 4.31 28.07 24.92
CA LEU A 286 4.74 26.78 25.47
C LEU A 286 4.02 26.47 26.78
N LEU A 287 3.31 25.36 26.82
CA LEU A 287 2.78 24.75 28.04
C LEU A 287 3.85 23.83 28.63
N ARG A 288 4.12 23.95 29.93
CA ARG A 288 5.19 23.22 30.61
C ARG A 288 4.60 22.18 31.53
N ARG A 289 5.34 21.08 31.72
CA ARG A 289 4.95 20.00 32.64
C ARG A 289 3.51 19.59 32.42
N THR A 290 3.19 19.38 31.15
CA THR A 290 1.85 19.18 30.65
C THR A 290 1.42 17.75 30.88
N VAL A 291 0.18 17.56 31.33
CA VAL A 291 -0.47 16.24 31.31
C VAL A 291 -1.77 16.34 30.53
N VAL A 292 -2.14 15.24 29.89
CA VAL A 292 -3.45 15.07 29.29
C VAL A 292 -4.41 14.46 30.29
N LEU A 293 -5.62 15.01 30.38
CA LEU A 293 -6.75 14.35 31.02
C LEU A 293 -7.77 13.94 29.95
N ALA A 294 -8.02 12.64 29.84
CA ALA A 294 -8.92 12.07 28.84
C ALA A 294 -9.98 11.14 29.48
N ASP A 295 -11.09 10.93 28.78
CA ASP A 295 -12.10 9.95 29.19
C ASP A 295 -11.56 8.52 29.01
N GLY A 296 -11.46 7.77 30.11
CA GLY A 296 -11.00 6.37 30.11
C GLY A 296 -12.11 5.34 29.85
N VAL A 297 -13.38 5.76 29.78
CA VAL A 297 -14.51 4.89 29.49
C VAL A 297 -14.71 4.78 27.99
N THR A 298 -14.93 5.91 27.32
CA THR A 298 -15.06 5.95 25.87
C THR A 298 -13.78 6.44 25.21
N GLY A 299 -13.15 7.53 25.64
CA GLY A 299 -11.84 7.94 25.12
C GLY A 299 -11.79 8.22 23.61
N ALA A 300 -12.94 8.34 22.96
CA ALA A 300 -13.03 8.53 21.52
C ALA A 300 -12.40 9.86 21.06
N ASP A 301 -12.55 10.89 21.88
CA ASP A 301 -12.05 12.24 21.61
C ASP A 301 -10.51 12.29 21.68
N ALA A 302 -9.88 11.39 22.45
CA ALA A 302 -8.44 11.36 22.63
C ALA A 302 -7.69 10.44 21.65
N LEU A 303 -8.40 9.67 20.80
CA LEU A 303 -7.78 8.73 19.86
C LEU A 303 -6.81 9.40 18.88
N ALA A 304 -7.08 10.65 18.50
CA ALA A 304 -6.24 11.44 17.61
C ALA A 304 -4.99 12.00 18.31
N ALA A 305 -4.82 11.82 19.61
CA ALA A 305 -3.73 12.43 20.35
C ALA A 305 -2.37 11.71 20.21
N GLY A 306 -2.37 10.50 19.63
CA GLY A 306 -1.19 9.63 19.56
C GLY A 306 0.04 10.30 18.95
N TRP A 307 -0.13 11.05 17.85
CA TRP A 307 0.99 11.67 17.13
C TRP A 307 1.75 12.70 17.99
N TRP A 308 1.05 13.58 18.70
CA TRP A 308 1.68 14.64 19.50
C TRP A 308 2.05 14.18 20.91
N THR A 309 1.28 13.26 21.50
CA THR A 309 1.61 12.66 22.80
C THR A 309 2.88 11.81 22.70
N SER A 310 3.12 11.12 21.59
CA SER A 310 4.41 10.47 21.33
C SER A 310 5.51 11.50 21.04
N PHE A 311 5.22 12.52 20.23
CA PHE A 311 6.23 13.51 19.82
C PHE A 311 6.81 14.27 21.00
N TRP A 312 5.97 14.80 21.91
CA TRP A 312 6.41 15.52 23.11
C TRP A 312 6.46 14.65 24.38
N GLN A 313 6.26 13.33 24.26
CA GLN A 313 6.16 12.38 25.38
C GLN A 313 5.26 12.88 26.53
N VAL A 314 4.03 13.26 26.20
CA VAL A 314 3.09 13.89 27.14
C VAL A 314 2.31 12.81 27.89
N PRO A 315 2.42 12.75 29.23
CA PRO A 315 1.67 11.78 30.03
C PRO A 315 0.15 11.90 29.84
N VAL A 316 -0.54 10.76 29.70
CA VAL A 316 -2.00 10.68 29.64
C VAL A 316 -2.55 10.10 30.93
N LEU A 317 -3.41 10.85 31.61
CA LEU A 317 -4.21 10.43 32.74
C LEU A 317 -5.65 10.24 32.31
N LEU A 318 -6.35 9.31 32.97
CA LEU A 318 -7.69 8.90 32.61
C LEU A 318 -8.70 9.25 33.70
N HIS A 319 -9.86 9.71 33.27
CA HIS A 319 -11.06 9.91 34.07
C HIS A 319 -12.06 8.77 33.83
N ASP A 320 -12.84 8.38 34.83
CA ASP A 320 -13.76 7.25 34.78
C ASP A 320 -15.21 7.62 34.37
N GLY A 321 -15.44 8.87 34.00
CA GLY A 321 -16.76 9.38 33.61
C GLY A 321 -17.68 9.68 34.78
N GLY A 322 -17.21 9.54 36.03
CA GLY A 322 -17.94 9.95 37.22
C GLY A 322 -17.86 11.44 37.51
N ASP A 323 -18.37 11.86 38.67
CA ASP A 323 -18.30 13.26 39.11
C ASP A 323 -16.98 13.61 39.85
N SER A 324 -16.06 12.65 39.94
CA SER A 324 -14.78 12.78 40.66
C SER A 324 -13.66 12.06 39.93
N LEU A 325 -12.41 12.44 40.18
CA LEU A 325 -11.26 11.75 39.60
C LEU A 325 -10.98 10.38 40.26
N PRO A 326 -10.52 9.37 39.48
CA PRO A 326 -10.01 8.13 40.05
C PRO A 326 -8.84 8.37 41.00
N ARG A 327 -8.76 7.57 42.07
CA ARG A 327 -7.70 7.72 43.09
C ARG A 327 -6.29 7.71 42.49
N SER A 328 -6.01 6.82 41.54
CA SER A 328 -4.69 6.74 40.89
C SER A 328 -4.36 8.00 40.08
N THR A 329 -5.37 8.64 39.48
CA THR A 329 -5.24 9.90 38.76
C THR A 329 -4.96 11.05 39.72
N ILE A 330 -5.70 11.12 40.85
CA ILE A 330 -5.44 12.08 41.93
C ILE A 330 -4.02 11.96 42.45
N GLU A 331 -3.58 10.74 42.77
CA GLU A 331 -2.23 10.47 43.28
C GLU A 331 -1.15 10.91 42.28
N SER A 332 -1.35 10.67 40.98
CA SER A 332 -0.44 11.17 39.95
C SER A 332 -0.41 12.70 39.88
N LEU A 333 -1.57 13.38 39.88
CA LEU A 333 -1.63 14.85 39.84
C LEU A 333 -0.95 15.50 41.06
N LEU A 334 -1.05 14.90 42.24
CA LEU A 334 -0.42 15.39 43.46
C LEU A 334 1.10 15.14 43.53
N THR A 335 1.59 14.12 42.82
CA THR A 335 2.99 13.67 42.93
C THR A 335 3.84 14.07 41.73
N MET A 336 3.21 14.26 40.58
CA MET A 336 3.86 14.82 39.39
C MET A 336 3.85 16.35 39.54
N ASP A 337 5.00 16.98 39.31
CA ASP A 337 5.13 18.44 39.26
C ASP A 337 4.45 18.93 37.99
N VAL A 338 3.12 19.12 38.02
CA VAL A 338 2.27 19.46 36.86
C VAL A 338 1.94 20.94 36.89
N THR A 339 2.19 21.66 35.80
CA THR A 339 1.83 23.10 35.69
C THR A 339 0.79 23.38 34.62
N SER A 340 0.51 22.42 33.75
CA SER A 340 -0.46 22.57 32.66
C SER A 340 -1.26 21.28 32.47
N ILE A 341 -2.57 21.42 32.31
CA ILE A 341 -3.47 20.31 32.01
C ILE A 341 -4.16 20.56 30.68
N ILE A 342 -4.08 19.59 29.77
CA ILE A 342 -4.85 19.57 28.53
C ILE A 342 -5.99 18.55 28.68
N VAL A 343 -7.22 19.03 28.69
CA VAL A 343 -8.41 18.18 28.70
C VAL A 343 -8.81 17.85 27.26
N LEU A 344 -8.86 16.56 26.92
CA LEU A 344 -9.32 16.09 25.62
C LEU A 344 -10.76 15.59 25.72
N GLY A 345 -11.67 16.33 25.09
CA GLY A 345 -13.08 16.02 25.04
C GLY A 345 -13.97 17.08 25.70
N GLY A 346 -15.25 17.06 25.30
CA GLY A 346 -16.26 18.02 25.74
C GLY A 346 -16.64 17.89 27.22
N THR A 347 -17.41 18.85 27.71
CA THR A 347 -17.91 18.86 29.11
C THR A 347 -18.88 17.71 29.42
N SER A 348 -19.47 17.09 28.40
CA SER A 348 -20.28 15.87 28.53
C SER A 348 -19.47 14.61 28.84
N ARG A 349 -18.14 14.66 28.68
CA ARG A 349 -17.21 13.57 28.95
C ARG A 349 -16.38 13.81 30.21
N ILE A 350 -15.89 15.03 30.34
CA ILE A 350 -15.13 15.50 31.50
C ILE A 350 -15.72 16.84 31.86
N SER A 351 -16.49 16.89 32.94
CA SER A 351 -17.19 18.10 33.35
C SER A 351 -16.24 19.27 33.64
N ALA A 352 -16.78 20.48 33.74
CA ALA A 352 -15.96 21.64 34.11
C ALA A 352 -15.43 21.48 35.54
N GLU A 353 -16.22 20.87 36.41
CA GLU A 353 -15.91 20.60 37.82
C GLU A 353 -14.78 19.58 37.96
N VAL A 354 -14.81 18.47 37.21
CA VAL A 354 -13.73 17.48 37.21
C VAL A 354 -12.43 18.06 36.65
N ALA A 355 -12.53 18.90 35.61
CA ALA A 355 -11.36 19.58 35.06
C ALA A 355 -10.75 20.59 36.04
N ALA A 356 -11.60 21.33 36.77
CA ALA A 356 -11.17 22.24 37.84
C ALA A 356 -10.59 21.48 39.03
N GLU A 357 -11.19 20.35 39.43
CA GLU A 357 -10.64 19.46 40.46
C GLU A 357 -9.23 18.99 40.08
N ALA A 358 -9.03 18.57 38.82
CA ALA A 358 -7.72 18.17 38.32
C ALA A 358 -6.70 19.31 38.39
N GLN A 359 -7.12 20.52 38.00
CA GLN A 359 -6.28 21.72 38.04
C GLN A 359 -5.86 22.07 39.47
N ASP A 360 -6.82 22.07 40.41
CA ASP A 360 -6.60 22.40 41.81
C ASP A 360 -5.68 21.37 42.50
N LEU A 361 -5.89 20.08 42.24
CA LEU A 361 -5.05 19.01 42.79
C LEU A 361 -3.61 19.08 42.28
N ALA A 362 -3.41 19.42 41.01
CA ALA A 362 -2.08 19.61 40.43
C ALA A 362 -1.40 20.91 40.86
N GLY A 363 -2.17 21.90 41.34
CA GLY A 363 -1.68 23.28 41.45
C GLY A 363 -1.35 23.89 40.08
N ALA A 364 -2.01 23.42 39.01
CA ALA A 364 -1.70 23.81 37.64
C ALA A 364 -2.17 25.24 37.34
N THR A 365 -1.30 26.05 36.76
CA THR A 365 -1.61 27.43 36.38
C THR A 365 -2.38 27.52 35.07
N GLU A 366 -2.30 26.47 34.24
CA GLU A 366 -2.91 26.41 32.93
C GLU A 366 -3.86 25.22 32.82
N LEU A 367 -5.08 25.47 32.33
CA LEU A 367 -6.06 24.46 31.99
C LEU A 367 -6.59 24.77 30.59
N VAL A 368 -6.28 23.90 29.64
CA VAL A 368 -6.68 24.04 28.23
C VAL A 368 -7.62 22.89 27.89
N ARG A 369 -8.75 23.18 27.24
CA ARG A 369 -9.67 22.16 26.76
C ARG A 369 -9.67 22.14 25.24
N LEU A 370 -9.39 20.98 24.66
CA LEU A 370 -9.49 20.72 23.23
C LEU A 370 -10.70 19.82 23.00
N ALA A 371 -11.76 20.38 22.43
CA ALA A 371 -13.03 19.70 22.19
C ALA A 371 -13.79 20.32 21.02
N GLY A 372 -14.36 19.48 20.17
CA GLY A 372 -15.37 19.85 19.18
C GLY A 372 -16.75 19.33 19.57
N ALA A 373 -17.74 19.51 18.68
CA ALA A 373 -19.09 18.94 18.85
C ALA A 373 -19.08 17.41 18.81
N ASP A 374 -18.08 16.82 18.15
CA ASP A 374 -17.83 15.39 18.11
C ASP A 374 -16.32 15.07 18.08
N ARG A 375 -16.00 13.78 18.02
CA ARG A 375 -14.61 13.29 17.98
C ARG A 375 -13.84 13.73 16.74
N TYR A 376 -14.53 13.95 15.61
CA TYR A 376 -13.91 14.33 14.35
C TYR A 376 -13.51 15.80 14.41
N GLU A 377 -14.41 16.66 14.88
CA GLU A 377 -14.08 18.07 15.13
C GLU A 377 -13.04 18.23 16.24
N THR A 378 -13.06 17.36 17.27
CA THR A 378 -11.98 17.35 18.28
C THR A 378 -10.62 17.02 17.67
N SER A 379 -10.54 16.11 16.69
CA SER A 379 -9.29 15.83 15.97
C SER A 379 -8.82 17.03 15.13
N VAL A 380 -9.75 17.81 14.55
CA VAL A 380 -9.45 19.07 13.85
C VAL A 380 -8.92 20.13 14.82
N GLN A 381 -9.52 20.27 16.01
CA GLN A 381 -9.04 21.19 17.05
C GLN A 381 -7.61 20.84 17.50
N MET A 382 -7.27 19.55 17.61
CA MET A 382 -5.89 19.14 17.88
C MET A 382 -4.95 19.49 16.72
N ALA A 383 -5.35 19.24 15.47
CA ALA A 383 -4.53 19.60 14.30
C ALA A 383 -4.23 21.11 14.28
N GLN A 384 -5.23 21.95 14.53
CA GLN A 384 -5.09 23.40 14.60
C GLN A 384 -4.20 23.84 15.77
N GLN A 385 -4.57 23.47 16.99
CA GLN A 385 -3.94 24.04 18.18
C GLN A 385 -2.62 23.39 18.57
N LEU A 386 -2.36 22.16 18.15
CA LEU A 386 -1.12 21.45 18.46
C LEU A 386 -0.24 21.25 17.24
N GLY A 387 -0.79 21.30 16.03
CA GLY A 387 -0.05 21.13 14.77
C GLY A 387 0.06 22.39 13.92
N GLY A 388 -0.62 23.48 14.32
CA GLY A 388 -0.62 24.74 13.58
C GLY A 388 -1.45 24.74 12.32
N TRP A 389 -2.30 23.74 12.08
CA TRP A 389 -3.13 23.59 10.86
C TRP A 389 -4.26 24.61 10.76
N TRP A 390 -3.93 25.89 10.84
CA TRP A 390 -4.83 27.02 10.67
C TRP A 390 -4.86 27.40 9.18
N PRO A 391 -6.00 27.26 8.48
CA PRO A 391 -6.08 27.70 7.09
C PRO A 391 -5.75 29.19 6.96
N THR A 392 -4.68 29.50 6.23
CA THR A 392 -4.15 30.86 6.04
C THR A 392 -4.64 31.50 4.74
N GLY A 393 -5.08 30.68 3.78
CA GLY A 393 -5.41 31.12 2.43
C GLY A 393 -4.19 31.28 1.51
N ASP A 394 -3.03 30.74 1.91
CA ASP A 394 -1.84 30.63 1.06
C ASP A 394 -1.44 29.15 0.92
N ALA A 395 -1.33 28.66 -0.31
CA ALA A 395 -0.92 27.30 -0.58
C ALA A 395 0.55 27.01 -0.23
N ALA A 396 1.40 28.03 -0.13
CA ALA A 396 2.78 27.85 0.34
C ALA A 396 2.82 27.27 1.75
N ASP A 397 1.91 27.71 2.64
CA ASP A 397 1.85 27.27 4.04
C ASP A 397 1.51 25.78 4.19
N PHE A 398 0.93 25.15 3.16
CA PHE A 398 0.56 23.74 3.14
C PHE A 398 1.32 22.90 2.11
N ASP A 399 2.36 23.44 1.47
CA ASP A 399 3.15 22.73 0.46
C ASP A 399 3.64 21.38 0.99
N SER A 400 3.28 20.31 0.25
CA SER A 400 3.67 18.93 0.55
C SER A 400 3.36 18.45 1.97
N SER A 401 2.41 19.10 2.64
CA SER A 401 2.06 18.79 4.02
C SER A 401 1.28 17.48 4.12
N MET A 402 1.52 16.74 5.21
CA MET A 402 0.95 15.41 5.40
C MET A 402 -0.10 15.37 6.50
N VAL A 403 -1.10 14.51 6.31
CA VAL A 403 -2.07 14.15 7.36
C VAL A 403 -2.18 12.64 7.50
N CYS A 404 -2.49 12.17 8.70
CA CYS A 404 -2.88 10.80 8.95
C CYS A 404 -4.41 10.68 9.03
N LEU A 405 -4.98 9.61 8.49
CA LEU A 405 -6.40 9.30 8.55
C LEU A 405 -6.60 7.98 9.28
N ALA A 406 -7.43 7.99 10.32
CA ALA A 406 -7.82 6.78 11.02
C ALA A 406 -9.31 6.79 11.31
N ALA A 407 -9.94 5.62 11.21
CA ALA A 407 -11.36 5.52 11.44
C ALA A 407 -11.69 5.48 12.94
N SER A 408 -12.80 6.10 13.31
CA SER A 408 -13.39 5.99 14.65
C SER A 408 -14.90 5.88 14.55
N GLY A 409 -15.44 4.80 15.10
CA GLY A 409 -16.88 4.59 15.26
C GLY A 409 -17.20 3.93 16.60
N GLY A 410 -18.48 3.96 16.98
CA GLY A 410 -18.96 3.31 18.20
C GLY A 410 -18.35 3.86 19.50
N ASN A 411 -18.55 3.12 20.60
CA ASN A 411 -17.99 3.41 21.93
C ASN A 411 -17.74 2.09 22.68
N GLY A 412 -16.69 2.04 23.50
CA GLY A 412 -16.41 0.87 24.36
C GLY A 412 -16.31 -0.43 23.56
N ALA A 413 -17.14 -1.43 23.89
CA ALA A 413 -17.12 -2.74 23.22
C ALA A 413 -17.57 -2.73 21.75
N SER A 414 -18.32 -1.71 21.30
CA SER A 414 -18.73 -1.55 19.90
C SER A 414 -17.78 -0.65 19.10
N ALA A 415 -16.63 -0.29 19.66
CA ALA A 415 -15.65 0.56 19.01
C ALA A 415 -15.07 -0.08 17.74
N THR A 416 -15.04 0.69 16.66
CA THR A 416 -14.48 0.29 15.36
C THR A 416 -13.38 1.28 14.95
N GLY A 417 -12.26 0.75 14.44
CA GLY A 417 -11.11 1.53 13.95
C GLY A 417 -10.14 2.07 15.00
N TRP A 418 -10.48 2.01 16.29
CA TRP A 418 -9.63 2.59 17.34
C TRP A 418 -8.23 1.97 17.43
N PRO A 419 -8.05 0.63 17.32
CA PRO A 419 -6.72 0.04 17.28
C PRO A 419 -5.87 0.58 16.13
N ASP A 420 -6.47 0.85 14.97
CA ASP A 420 -5.75 1.38 13.81
C ASP A 420 -5.26 2.81 14.10
N ALA A 421 -6.10 3.66 14.70
CA ALA A 421 -5.72 5.01 15.13
C ALA A 421 -4.60 5.00 16.19
N LEU A 422 -4.68 4.08 17.16
CA LEU A 422 -3.69 3.95 18.23
C LEU A 422 -2.33 3.45 17.70
N GLY A 423 -2.35 2.47 16.79
CA GLY A 423 -1.15 2.00 16.11
C GLY A 423 -0.51 3.05 15.19
N ALA A 424 -1.32 3.98 14.66
CA ALA A 424 -0.85 5.06 13.79
C ALA A 424 -0.07 6.16 14.54
N GLY A 425 -0.36 6.40 15.84
CA GLY A 425 0.23 7.49 16.63
C GLY A 425 1.76 7.65 16.46
N PRO A 426 2.56 6.65 16.88
CA PRO A 426 4.00 6.67 16.70
C PRO A 426 4.47 6.86 15.25
N PHE A 427 3.77 6.26 14.28
CA PHE A 427 4.09 6.39 12.86
C PHE A 427 3.91 7.84 12.39
N CYS A 428 2.76 8.45 12.70
CA CYS A 428 2.45 9.83 12.34
C CYS A 428 3.39 10.83 13.01
N GLY A 429 3.79 10.57 14.27
CA GLY A 429 4.84 11.34 14.95
C GLY A 429 6.21 11.19 14.29
N ALA A 430 6.54 10.01 13.73
CA ALA A 430 7.83 9.74 13.10
C ALA A 430 7.98 10.32 11.69
N ILE A 431 6.88 10.54 10.97
CA ILE A 431 6.88 11.17 9.65
C ILE A 431 6.71 12.70 9.70
N GLY A 432 6.77 13.29 10.89
CA GLY A 432 6.76 14.74 11.06
C GLY A 432 8.05 15.41 10.60
N GLY A 433 7.95 16.66 10.16
CA GLY A 433 9.07 17.46 9.65
C GLY A 433 10.18 17.72 10.67
N ALA A 434 9.88 17.63 11.96
CA ALA A 434 10.83 17.72 13.07
C ALA A 434 11.35 16.36 13.57
N ALA A 435 10.95 15.26 12.93
CA ALA A 435 11.25 13.89 13.34
C ALA A 435 12.15 13.17 12.31
N SER A 436 12.04 11.84 12.21
CA SER A 436 13.02 10.97 11.54
C SER A 436 12.99 11.03 10.00
N ASN A 437 11.82 11.08 9.37
CA ASN A 437 11.69 11.11 7.90
C ASN A 437 10.51 12.00 7.43
N PRO A 438 10.77 13.17 6.85
CA PRO A 438 9.73 14.14 6.55
C PRO A 438 9.11 14.01 5.15
N GLY A 439 9.53 13.02 4.35
CA GLY A 439 9.26 12.99 2.91
C GLY A 439 7.94 12.33 2.49
N VAL A 440 7.11 13.07 1.77
CA VAL A 440 6.08 12.48 0.88
C VAL A 440 6.73 11.60 -0.19
N PRO A 441 6.07 10.52 -0.66
CA PRO A 441 6.63 9.65 -1.68
C PRO A 441 6.77 10.37 -3.02
N THR A 442 7.77 9.98 -3.80
CA THR A 442 7.83 10.35 -5.22
C THR A 442 6.65 9.75 -5.95
N ARG A 443 5.77 10.57 -6.51
CA ARG A 443 4.53 10.07 -7.14
C ARG A 443 4.16 10.85 -8.39
N ALA A 444 3.56 10.17 -9.35
CA ALA A 444 2.97 10.81 -10.51
C ALA A 444 1.67 11.51 -10.10
N LEU A 445 1.53 12.79 -10.45
CA LEU A 445 0.28 13.51 -10.25
C LEU A 445 -0.74 13.15 -11.34
N PRO A 446 -2.04 13.04 -11.00
CA PRO A 446 -3.05 12.51 -11.90
C PRO A 446 -3.34 13.48 -13.06
N LEU A 447 -3.71 12.92 -14.21
CA LEU A 447 -4.01 13.64 -15.45
C LEU A 447 -5.43 14.22 -15.46
N PRO A 448 -5.62 15.49 -15.86
CA PRO A 448 -6.92 15.93 -16.36
C PRO A 448 -7.08 15.76 -17.88
N THR A 449 -6.00 15.74 -18.68
CA THR A 449 -5.86 15.37 -20.11
C THR A 449 -4.63 16.09 -20.72
N GLY A 450 -3.93 15.47 -21.68
CA GLY A 450 -3.16 16.20 -22.71
C GLY A 450 -1.62 16.16 -22.66
N ASP A 451 -0.97 16.07 -21.49
CA ASP A 451 0.50 16.18 -21.36
C ASP A 451 1.15 15.06 -20.52
N LEU A 452 2.48 14.95 -20.56
CA LEU A 452 3.31 14.05 -19.72
C LEU A 452 3.06 14.33 -18.22
N PRO A 453 2.90 13.29 -17.36
CA PRO A 453 2.72 13.54 -15.94
C PRO A 453 3.99 14.09 -15.31
N THR A 454 3.81 15.14 -14.53
CA THR A 454 4.81 15.62 -13.59
C THR A 454 4.90 14.65 -12.40
N SER A 455 6.12 14.31 -12.00
CA SER A 455 6.36 13.65 -10.72
C SER A 455 6.44 14.73 -9.63
N ALA A 456 5.64 14.57 -8.57
CA ALA A 456 5.87 15.31 -7.35
C ALA A 456 7.18 14.81 -6.74
N PRO A 457 8.19 15.69 -6.56
CA PRO A 457 9.48 15.29 -6.02
C PRO A 457 9.36 14.98 -4.53
N VAL A 458 10.32 14.20 -4.01
CA VAL A 458 10.56 14.16 -2.57
C VAL A 458 10.94 15.57 -2.13
N VAL A 459 10.16 16.17 -1.23
CA VAL A 459 10.48 17.50 -0.70
C VAL A 459 11.67 17.38 0.24
N SER A 460 12.81 17.86 -0.24
CA SER A 460 14.04 17.98 0.52
C SER A 460 14.20 19.44 0.97
N PRO A 461 14.33 19.75 2.27
CA PRO A 461 14.46 18.81 3.39
C PRO A 461 13.20 18.65 4.26
N ARG A 462 12.15 19.48 4.10
CA ARG A 462 11.05 19.59 5.06
C ARG A 462 9.75 20.07 4.38
N PRO A 463 8.59 19.45 4.66
CA PRO A 463 7.29 19.97 4.21
C PRO A 463 6.97 21.30 4.90
N ALA A 464 5.96 22.02 4.40
CA ALA A 464 5.55 23.29 5.00
C ALA A 464 5.08 23.10 6.45
N HIS A 465 4.22 22.11 6.73
CA HIS A 465 3.87 21.71 8.11
C HIS A 465 4.72 20.56 8.64
N ASP A 466 5.32 20.76 9.81
CA ASP A 466 6.00 19.67 10.52
C ASP A 466 5.08 18.65 11.13
N ALA A 467 3.96 19.11 11.67
CA ALA A 467 3.01 18.24 12.34
C ALA A 467 2.21 17.43 11.33
N VAL A 468 2.17 16.11 11.52
CA VAL A 468 1.31 15.20 10.76
C VAL A 468 0.16 14.72 11.67
N PRO A 469 -0.94 15.49 11.73
CA PRO A 469 -2.02 15.19 12.66
C PRO A 469 -2.81 13.96 12.22
N ILE A 470 -3.35 13.23 13.19
CA ILE A 470 -4.37 12.21 12.94
C ILE A 470 -5.73 12.90 12.88
N LEU A 471 -6.37 12.86 11.71
CA LEU A 471 -7.75 13.30 11.49
C LEU A 471 -8.67 12.07 11.51
N LEU A 472 -9.68 12.10 12.37
CA LEU A 472 -10.59 10.96 12.53
C LEU A 472 -11.66 10.96 11.43
N VAL A 473 -11.92 9.77 10.89
CA VAL A 473 -12.95 9.53 9.88
C VAL A 473 -14.06 8.65 10.46
N PRO A 474 -15.35 8.88 10.15
CA PRO A 474 -16.40 8.00 10.63
C PRO A 474 -16.23 6.57 10.08
N SER A 475 -16.23 5.58 10.96
CA SER A 475 -16.00 4.19 10.58
C SER A 475 -17.02 3.69 9.54
N GLY A 476 -16.53 3.06 8.47
CA GLY A 476 -17.34 2.52 7.38
C GLY A 476 -17.99 3.59 6.49
N SER A 477 -17.74 4.88 6.75
CA SER A 477 -18.25 5.97 5.94
C SER A 477 -17.55 6.02 4.59
N ARG A 478 -18.32 6.40 3.56
CA ARG A 478 -17.82 6.66 2.20
C ARG A 478 -17.29 8.07 2.02
N THR A 479 -17.47 8.93 3.03
CA THR A 479 -17.03 10.33 3.03
C THR A 479 -16.32 10.67 4.33
N LEU A 480 -15.48 11.69 4.29
CA LEU A 480 -14.90 12.33 5.47
C LEU A 480 -16.00 12.95 6.34
N ALA A 481 -15.69 13.15 7.63
CA ALA A 481 -16.54 13.97 8.49
C ALA A 481 -16.55 15.43 7.98
N PRO A 482 -17.67 16.16 8.11
CA PRO A 482 -17.76 17.53 7.63
C PRO A 482 -16.64 18.45 8.13
N ALA A 483 -16.27 18.38 9.41
CA ALA A 483 -15.19 19.17 9.99
C ALA A 483 -13.82 18.87 9.35
N VAL A 484 -13.53 17.59 9.09
CA VAL A 484 -12.28 17.16 8.45
C VAL A 484 -12.24 17.59 6.99
N ALA A 485 -13.34 17.41 6.25
CA ALA A 485 -13.43 17.88 4.87
C ALA A 485 -13.28 19.41 4.78
N ALA A 486 -13.88 20.15 5.72
CA ALA A 486 -13.77 21.61 5.78
C ALA A 486 -12.33 22.06 6.08
N LEU A 487 -11.64 21.42 7.03
CA LEU A 487 -10.22 21.69 7.30
C LEU A 487 -9.38 21.50 6.04
N LEU A 488 -9.48 20.33 5.40
CA LEU A 488 -8.68 20.01 4.22
C LEU A 488 -9.01 20.91 3.02
N SER A 489 -10.28 21.22 2.78
CA SER A 489 -10.68 22.12 1.69
C SER A 489 -10.25 23.56 1.90
N ALA A 490 -10.07 24.00 3.16
CA ALA A 490 -9.60 25.34 3.48
C ALA A 490 -8.06 25.43 3.43
N ALA A 491 -7.36 24.38 3.91
CA ALA A 491 -5.91 24.27 3.83
C ALA A 491 -5.42 24.11 2.38
N PHE A 492 -6.15 23.32 1.59
CA PHE A 492 -5.87 23.06 0.17
C PHE A 492 -6.96 23.69 -0.69
N SER A 493 -7.03 25.02 -0.69
CA SER A 493 -8.08 25.75 -1.39
C SER A 493 -8.03 25.49 -2.91
N PRO A 494 -9.18 25.26 -3.57
CA PRO A 494 -9.22 25.12 -5.03
C PRO A 494 -8.86 26.41 -5.78
N ASP A 495 -8.95 27.56 -5.11
CA ASP A 495 -8.59 28.87 -5.65
C ASP A 495 -7.07 29.04 -5.80
N ASP A 496 -6.26 28.26 -5.08
CA ASP A 496 -4.81 28.30 -5.14
C ASP A 496 -4.23 27.51 -6.32
N GLN A 497 -2.94 27.75 -6.61
CA GLN A 497 -2.23 27.07 -7.69
C GLN A 497 -1.50 25.82 -7.16
N TRP A 498 -2.21 24.70 -7.14
CA TRP A 498 -1.63 23.39 -6.86
C TRP A 498 -1.01 22.75 -8.11
N CYS A 499 0.17 22.16 -7.96
CA CYS A 499 0.85 21.46 -9.04
C CYS A 499 0.00 20.26 -9.49
N THR A 500 -0.06 20.04 -10.81
CA THR A 500 -0.71 18.88 -11.43
C THR A 500 0.19 18.34 -12.55
N SER A 501 -0.27 17.34 -13.32
CA SER A 501 0.44 16.88 -14.52
C SER A 501 0.69 18.01 -15.54
N THR A 502 -0.18 19.03 -15.56
CA THR A 502 -0.04 20.25 -16.36
C THR A 502 0.14 21.42 -15.41
N PRO A 503 1.37 21.73 -14.97
CA PRO A 503 1.57 22.84 -14.05
C PRO A 503 1.04 24.13 -14.68
N PRO A 504 0.30 24.97 -13.93
CA PRO A 504 -0.17 26.25 -14.41
C PRO A 504 1.01 27.13 -14.85
N GLN A 505 0.79 28.09 -15.76
CA GLN A 505 1.82 29.05 -16.17
C GLN A 505 2.26 29.89 -14.95
N GLY A 506 3.37 29.53 -14.30
CA GLY A 506 3.86 30.16 -13.06
C GLY A 506 4.44 29.17 -12.06
N SER A 507 4.66 29.61 -10.82
CA SER A 507 4.99 28.74 -9.69
C SER A 507 3.72 28.12 -9.11
N CYS A 508 3.78 26.86 -8.70
CA CYS A 508 2.71 26.13 -8.00
C CYS A 508 3.24 25.52 -6.71
N SER A 509 2.35 25.30 -5.74
CA SER A 509 2.63 24.52 -4.54
C SER A 509 2.33 23.05 -4.79
N TRP A 510 3.14 22.16 -4.24
CA TRP A 510 2.96 20.73 -4.33
C TRP A 510 1.80 20.26 -3.45
N PRO A 511 0.90 19.42 -3.99
CA PRO A 511 -0.20 18.83 -3.23
C PRO A 511 0.24 18.12 -1.95
N GLY A 512 -0.60 18.20 -0.92
CA GLY A 512 -0.43 17.46 0.32
C GLY A 512 -0.58 15.95 0.13
N PHE A 513 -0.43 15.19 1.22
CA PHE A 513 -0.49 13.74 1.17
C PHE A 513 -1.13 13.11 2.42
N ALA A 514 -2.01 12.12 2.23
CA ALA A 514 -2.67 11.41 3.33
C ALA A 514 -2.10 10.01 3.55
N VAL A 515 -1.99 9.61 4.82
CA VAL A 515 -1.68 8.24 5.22
C VAL A 515 -2.87 7.64 5.98
N GLY A 516 -3.55 6.68 5.36
CA GLY A 516 -4.70 5.99 5.92
C GLY A 516 -4.33 4.73 6.70
N PHE A 517 -5.04 4.49 7.81
CA PHE A 517 -4.88 3.32 8.66
C PHE A 517 -6.23 2.63 8.88
N GLY A 518 -6.37 1.41 8.34
CA GLY A 518 -7.57 0.59 8.50
C GLY A 518 -8.00 -0.07 7.20
N GLY A 519 -8.65 -1.24 7.31
CA GLY A 519 -9.22 -1.95 6.17
C GLY A 519 -10.45 -1.29 5.58
N GLU A 520 -10.88 -1.75 4.40
CA GLU A 520 -11.99 -1.18 3.61
C GLU A 520 -13.31 -1.02 4.40
N GLU A 521 -13.61 -1.95 5.30
CA GLU A 521 -14.84 -1.90 6.12
C GLU A 521 -14.81 -0.80 7.19
N VAL A 522 -13.61 -0.36 7.59
CA VAL A 522 -13.42 0.60 8.69
C VAL A 522 -13.06 1.97 8.13
N LEU A 523 -12.09 2.05 7.23
CA LEU A 523 -11.67 3.26 6.54
C LEU A 523 -11.81 3.04 5.04
N SER A 524 -12.97 3.38 4.47
CA SER A 524 -13.29 3.05 3.08
C SER A 524 -12.36 3.73 2.08
N GLY A 525 -12.14 3.07 0.94
CA GLY A 525 -11.34 3.63 -0.15
C GLY A 525 -11.96 4.90 -0.74
N LEU A 526 -13.28 5.10 -0.59
CA LEU A 526 -13.99 6.32 -1.02
C LEU A 526 -13.71 7.51 -0.08
N ALA A 527 -13.58 7.27 1.22
CA ALA A 527 -13.19 8.33 2.15
C ALA A 527 -11.72 8.77 1.92
N ILE A 528 -10.82 7.82 1.69
CA ILE A 528 -9.43 8.11 1.30
C ILE A 528 -9.40 8.87 -0.04
N ASP A 529 -10.25 8.49 -0.97
CA ASP A 529 -10.34 9.15 -2.26
C ASP A 529 -10.77 10.61 -2.15
N GLN A 530 -11.78 10.90 -1.34
CA GLN A 530 -12.17 12.28 -1.03
C GLN A 530 -11.01 13.07 -0.41
N ALA A 531 -10.26 12.47 0.54
CA ALA A 531 -9.10 13.14 1.12
C ALA A 531 -8.00 13.41 0.08
N SER A 532 -7.66 12.41 -0.75
CA SER A 532 -6.67 12.54 -1.83
C SER A 532 -7.06 13.65 -2.81
N HIS A 533 -8.35 13.81 -3.10
CA HIS A 533 -8.85 14.88 -3.98
C HIS A 533 -8.74 16.26 -3.33
N LEU A 534 -9.15 16.39 -2.05
CA LEU A 534 -9.05 17.66 -1.32
C LEU A 534 -7.59 18.10 -1.17
N LEU A 535 -6.67 17.20 -0.82
CA LEU A 535 -5.24 17.46 -0.70
C LEU A 535 -4.58 17.88 -2.04
N GLY A 536 -5.24 17.60 -3.16
CA GLY A 536 -4.87 18.06 -4.51
C GLY A 536 -5.49 19.40 -4.90
N GLY A 537 -6.05 20.17 -3.97
CA GLY A 537 -6.77 21.40 -4.25
C GLY A 537 -8.14 21.18 -4.89
N GLY A 538 -8.75 20.00 -4.71
CA GLY A 538 -10.01 19.65 -5.37
C GLY A 538 -9.93 19.58 -6.89
N ARG A 539 -8.73 19.43 -7.47
CA ARG A 539 -8.50 19.31 -8.91
C ARG A 539 -8.36 17.85 -9.33
N GLY A 540 -8.81 17.55 -10.56
CA GLY A 540 -8.77 16.20 -11.13
C GLY A 540 -9.95 15.31 -10.71
N PRO A 541 -10.07 14.12 -11.31
CA PRO A 541 -11.15 13.19 -11.00
C PRO A 541 -11.04 12.66 -9.56
N LEU A 542 -12.19 12.44 -8.92
CA LEU A 542 -12.30 11.56 -7.76
C LEU A 542 -12.00 10.13 -8.22
N GLY A 543 -11.10 9.45 -7.54
CA GLY A 543 -10.74 8.06 -7.79
C GLY A 543 -9.48 7.94 -8.62
N THR A 544 -8.51 7.13 -8.16
CA THR A 544 -7.85 6.26 -9.14
C THR A 544 -8.78 5.08 -9.36
N MET A 545 -9.55 5.15 -10.44
CA MET A 545 -10.14 3.92 -10.97
C MET A 545 -8.97 2.95 -11.16
N PRO A 546 -9.07 1.69 -10.66
CA PRO A 546 -8.11 0.68 -11.07
C PRO A 546 -8.04 0.72 -12.60
N PRO A 547 -6.85 0.55 -13.20
CA PRO A 547 -6.75 0.58 -14.66
C PRO A 547 -7.79 -0.37 -15.24
N ALA A 548 -8.57 0.09 -16.21
CA ALA A 548 -9.58 -0.77 -16.83
C ALA A 548 -8.87 -1.66 -17.85
N ALA A 549 -9.11 -2.97 -17.82
CA ALA A 549 -8.69 -3.90 -18.86
C ALA A 549 -9.90 -4.25 -19.75
N GLU A 550 -10.12 -3.53 -20.84
CA GLU A 550 -11.19 -3.88 -21.80
C GLU A 550 -10.88 -5.18 -22.55
N ALA A 551 -9.60 -5.56 -22.63
CA ALA A 551 -9.14 -6.85 -23.12
C ALA A 551 -7.87 -7.28 -22.39
N PRO A 552 -7.69 -8.59 -22.10
CA PRO A 552 -6.47 -9.07 -21.46
C PRO A 552 -5.27 -8.92 -22.43
N PRO A 553 -4.07 -8.69 -21.91
CA PRO A 553 -2.87 -8.77 -22.71
C PRO A 553 -2.69 -10.18 -23.29
N PHE A 554 -1.88 -10.32 -24.34
CA PHE A 554 -1.64 -11.60 -25.01
C PHE A 554 -0.14 -11.87 -25.14
N PHE A 555 0.23 -13.14 -25.02
CA PHE A 555 1.61 -13.59 -25.20
C PHE A 555 1.92 -13.85 -26.68
N THR A 556 3.12 -13.49 -27.13
CA THR A 556 3.59 -13.78 -28.49
C THR A 556 5.12 -13.85 -28.55
N ASN A 557 5.65 -14.55 -29.55
CA ASN A 557 7.05 -14.56 -29.96
C ASN A 557 7.27 -13.80 -31.28
N LEU A 558 6.20 -13.23 -31.86
CA LEU A 558 6.26 -12.52 -33.15
C LEU A 558 6.80 -11.10 -32.97
N ASN A 559 7.50 -10.59 -33.99
CA ASN A 559 7.91 -9.19 -34.06
C ASN A 559 6.72 -8.26 -34.27
N MET A 560 6.39 -7.46 -33.24
CA MET A 560 5.24 -6.57 -33.23
C MET A 560 5.57 -5.12 -33.63
N SER A 561 6.83 -4.81 -33.93
CA SER A 561 7.24 -3.54 -34.52
C SER A 561 6.79 -3.44 -35.99
N PRO A 562 6.55 -2.21 -36.51
CA PRO A 562 6.71 -0.91 -35.84
C PRO A 562 5.48 -0.43 -35.06
N ILE A 563 4.36 -1.17 -35.07
CA ILE A 563 3.10 -0.73 -34.47
C ILE A 563 3.16 -0.71 -32.94
N PHE A 564 3.74 -1.75 -32.34
CA PHE A 564 3.82 -1.87 -30.89
C PHE A 564 5.14 -1.31 -30.38
N ASP A 565 5.07 -0.42 -29.39
CA ASP A 565 6.27 -0.01 -28.64
C ASP A 565 6.74 -1.18 -27.78
N THR A 566 7.92 -1.70 -28.10
CA THR A 566 8.45 -2.91 -27.46
C THR A 566 9.63 -2.56 -26.56
N GLN A 567 9.59 -3.01 -25.31
CA GLN A 567 10.73 -2.96 -24.39
C GLN A 567 11.39 -4.34 -24.23
N GLY A 568 12.71 -4.36 -24.26
CA GLY A 568 13.52 -5.57 -24.14
C GLY A 568 13.80 -6.21 -25.50
N SER A 569 14.88 -7.01 -25.55
CA SER A 569 15.32 -7.70 -26.77
C SER A 569 14.84 -9.15 -26.85
N ASP A 570 14.10 -9.64 -25.85
CA ASP A 570 13.63 -11.02 -25.81
C ASP A 570 12.62 -11.29 -26.95
N PRO A 571 12.76 -12.41 -27.70
CA PRO A 571 11.76 -12.81 -28.68
C PRO A 571 10.37 -13.01 -28.05
N SER A 572 10.31 -13.53 -26.83
CA SER A 572 9.08 -13.74 -26.07
C SER A 572 8.61 -12.43 -25.45
N ARG A 573 7.33 -12.13 -25.54
CA ARG A 573 6.76 -10.89 -25.00
C ARG A 573 5.28 -11.03 -24.69
N VAL A 574 4.80 -10.12 -23.86
CA VAL A 574 3.37 -9.91 -23.63
C VAL A 574 3.00 -8.54 -24.16
N CYS A 575 1.94 -8.48 -24.95
CA CYS A 575 1.51 -7.30 -25.67
C CYS A 575 0.06 -6.94 -25.33
N ALA A 576 -0.26 -5.66 -25.48
CA ALA A 576 -1.60 -5.12 -25.31
C ALA A 576 -1.98 -4.30 -26.56
N LEU A 577 -3.22 -4.47 -27.02
CA LEU A 577 -3.75 -3.65 -28.11
C LEU A 577 -4.09 -2.25 -27.58
N ARG A 578 -4.25 -1.30 -28.50
CA ARG A 578 -4.93 -0.04 -28.20
C ARG A 578 -6.27 -0.30 -27.50
N ARG A 579 -6.67 0.57 -26.56
CA ARG A 579 -7.87 0.46 -25.72
C ARG A 579 -7.89 -0.72 -24.75
N SER A 580 -6.90 -1.60 -24.78
CA SER A 580 -6.84 -2.70 -23.80
C SER A 580 -6.58 -2.21 -22.39
N TYR A 581 -6.13 -0.96 -22.22
CA TYR A 581 -5.91 -0.33 -20.93
C TYR A 581 -6.32 1.15 -20.93
N THR A 582 -6.81 1.62 -19.79
CA THR A 582 -6.92 3.05 -19.43
C THR A 582 -6.28 3.27 -18.07
N ASP A 583 -5.71 4.45 -17.83
CA ASP A 583 -5.10 4.84 -16.54
C ASP A 583 -4.01 3.89 -16.00
N ALA A 584 -3.44 3.06 -16.88
CA ALA A 584 -2.33 2.17 -16.55
C ALA A 584 -1.00 2.93 -16.60
N ARG A 585 -0.25 2.84 -15.52
CA ARG A 585 1.14 3.27 -15.50
C ARG A 585 2.06 2.18 -16.01
N TRP A 586 1.84 0.94 -15.62
CA TRP A 586 2.66 -0.19 -16.04
C TRP A 586 1.86 -1.32 -16.69
N LEU A 587 2.46 -1.96 -17.68
CA LEU A 587 2.21 -3.37 -18.00
C LEU A 587 3.31 -4.19 -17.31
N ALA A 588 2.93 -4.95 -16.29
CA ALA A 588 3.85 -5.69 -15.43
C ALA A 588 3.76 -7.20 -15.70
N LEU A 589 4.93 -7.84 -15.80
CA LEU A 589 5.11 -9.29 -15.99
C LEU A 589 5.68 -9.90 -14.73
N TYR A 590 5.20 -11.10 -14.43
CA TYR A 590 5.61 -11.87 -13.28
C TYR A 590 6.05 -13.26 -13.73
N SER A 591 6.95 -13.81 -12.92
CA SER A 591 7.51 -15.16 -13.09
C SER A 591 6.71 -16.24 -12.36
N ASP A 592 5.57 -15.88 -11.76
CA ASP A 592 4.68 -16.78 -11.00
C ASP A 592 3.19 -16.57 -11.35
N ASP A 593 2.34 -17.46 -10.86
CA ASP A 593 0.89 -17.43 -11.10
C ASP A 593 0.13 -16.61 -10.04
N SER A 594 0.84 -16.06 -9.04
CA SER A 594 0.28 -15.21 -7.98
C SER A 594 0.39 -13.72 -8.27
N GLY A 595 1.22 -13.32 -9.23
CA GLY A 595 1.55 -11.93 -9.54
C GLY A 595 2.42 -11.30 -8.46
N GLU A 596 3.31 -12.06 -7.84
CA GLU A 596 4.08 -11.63 -6.67
C GLU A 596 5.57 -11.38 -6.99
N ARG A 597 6.14 -12.09 -7.96
CA ARG A 597 7.54 -11.99 -8.37
C ARG A 597 7.68 -11.29 -9.70
N LEU A 598 7.87 -9.97 -9.67
CA LEU A 598 8.06 -9.15 -10.86
C LEU A 598 9.29 -9.61 -11.65
N SER A 599 9.15 -9.79 -12.96
CA SER A 599 10.25 -10.14 -13.88
C SER A 599 10.59 -9.00 -14.84
N ALA A 600 9.58 -8.27 -15.31
CA ALA A 600 9.74 -7.11 -16.19
C ALA A 600 8.53 -6.17 -16.06
N ALA A 601 8.70 -4.89 -16.35
CA ALA A 601 7.61 -3.95 -16.46
C ALA A 601 7.90 -2.86 -17.49
N LEU A 602 6.86 -2.45 -18.20
CA LEU A 602 6.88 -1.30 -19.11
C LEU A 602 6.12 -0.14 -18.49
N ASP A 603 6.80 0.97 -18.24
CA ASP A 603 6.14 2.22 -17.84
C ASP A 603 5.48 2.87 -19.06
N ILE A 604 4.21 2.53 -19.27
CA ILE A 604 3.33 3.01 -20.34
C ILE A 604 3.20 4.53 -20.27
N MET A 605 3.04 5.05 -19.05
CA MET A 605 2.70 6.44 -18.82
C MET A 605 3.91 7.34 -19.07
N PHE A 606 5.05 7.11 -18.44
CA PHE A 606 6.25 7.93 -18.67
C PHE A 606 6.88 7.74 -20.06
N ARG A 607 6.51 6.67 -20.79
CA ARG A 607 6.81 6.51 -22.22
C ARG A 607 5.85 7.24 -23.15
N ASN A 608 4.88 7.97 -22.60
CA ASN A 608 3.89 8.74 -23.35
C ASN A 608 2.95 7.90 -24.23
N ARG A 609 2.71 6.63 -23.86
CA ARG A 609 1.92 5.69 -24.68
C ARG A 609 0.42 5.88 -24.59
N TYR A 610 -0.04 6.81 -23.77
CA TYR A 610 -1.42 7.29 -23.80
C TYR A 610 -1.60 8.48 -24.75
N LEU A 611 -0.54 9.22 -25.13
CA LEU A 611 -0.66 10.30 -26.12
C LEU A 611 -0.21 9.86 -27.51
N ASN A 612 0.91 9.13 -27.57
CA ASN A 612 1.61 8.84 -28.82
C ASN A 612 1.83 7.35 -29.03
N ASP A 613 1.68 6.93 -30.28
CA ASP A 613 2.03 5.60 -30.74
C ASP A 613 3.55 5.42 -30.84
N ALA A 614 4.00 4.20 -31.10
CA ALA A 614 5.43 3.87 -31.23
C ALA A 614 6.17 4.72 -32.27
N ASP A 615 5.47 5.18 -33.31
CA ASP A 615 5.97 6.07 -34.36
C ASP A 615 5.82 7.57 -34.04
N SER A 616 5.49 7.91 -32.79
CA SER A 616 5.32 9.29 -32.28
C SER A 616 4.12 10.04 -32.86
N VAL A 617 3.14 9.33 -33.44
CA VAL A 617 1.89 9.93 -33.93
C VAL A 617 0.78 9.80 -32.88
N ALA A 618 0.05 10.89 -32.65
CA ALA A 618 -1.06 10.95 -31.70
C ALA A 618 -2.37 10.52 -32.37
N ARG A 619 -2.65 9.21 -32.41
CA ARG A 619 -3.81 8.69 -33.16
C ARG A 619 -5.14 8.68 -32.41
N LEU A 620 -5.12 8.27 -31.16
CA LEU A 620 -6.26 8.28 -30.25
C LEU A 620 -5.75 8.55 -28.82
N PRO A 621 -5.38 9.80 -28.50
CA PRO A 621 -4.87 10.16 -27.19
C PRO A 621 -5.85 9.72 -26.08
N SER A 622 -5.34 9.43 -24.88
CA SER A 622 -6.00 8.91 -23.68
C SER A 622 -6.48 7.45 -23.69
N LEU A 623 -6.54 6.78 -24.85
CA LEU A 623 -7.05 5.40 -24.96
C LEU A 623 -5.95 4.32 -25.05
N GLY A 624 -4.73 4.67 -24.63
CA GLY A 624 -3.54 3.84 -24.78
C GLY A 624 -3.09 3.68 -26.23
N SER A 625 -1.92 3.09 -26.45
CA SER A 625 -1.38 2.70 -27.75
C SER A 625 -0.88 1.25 -27.68
N PRO A 626 -0.66 0.58 -28.82
CA PRO A 626 -0.15 -0.79 -28.79
C PRO A 626 1.24 -0.85 -28.13
N VAL A 627 1.38 -1.71 -27.13
CA VAL A 627 2.63 -1.85 -26.35
C VAL A 627 2.99 -3.31 -26.10
N CYS A 628 4.28 -3.61 -25.98
CA CYS A 628 4.81 -4.92 -25.62
C CYS A 628 5.94 -4.80 -24.60
N VAL A 629 6.01 -5.78 -23.72
CA VAL A 629 7.12 -5.94 -22.76
C VAL A 629 7.72 -7.34 -22.92
N GLY A 630 9.04 -7.38 -23.08
CA GLY A 630 9.79 -8.61 -23.23
C GLY A 630 9.73 -9.47 -21.98
N ASN A 631 9.53 -10.78 -22.17
CA ASN A 631 9.57 -11.77 -21.11
C ASN A 631 10.99 -12.28 -20.94
N THR A 632 11.71 -11.80 -19.93
CA THR A 632 13.07 -12.23 -19.59
C THR A 632 13.11 -13.52 -18.75
N GLY A 633 11.95 -14.07 -18.37
CA GLY A 633 11.84 -15.27 -17.55
C GLY A 633 12.18 -16.53 -18.35
N SER A 634 13.03 -17.39 -17.79
CA SER A 634 13.35 -18.72 -18.33
C SER A 634 12.36 -19.83 -17.90
N GLY A 635 11.28 -19.46 -17.20
CA GLY A 635 10.28 -20.38 -16.68
C GLY A 635 9.33 -20.91 -17.75
N LEU A 636 8.69 -22.04 -17.46
CA LEU A 636 7.61 -22.61 -18.30
C LEU A 636 6.27 -21.88 -18.13
N ARG A 637 6.26 -20.73 -17.45
CA ARG A 637 5.08 -19.92 -17.16
C ARG A 637 5.48 -18.45 -17.04
N THR A 638 4.55 -17.57 -17.38
CA THR A 638 4.62 -16.13 -17.07
C THR A 638 3.20 -15.61 -16.86
N SER A 639 3.04 -14.52 -16.13
CA SER A 639 1.75 -13.86 -15.97
C SER A 639 1.89 -12.35 -16.15
N ALA A 640 0.80 -11.66 -16.48
CA ALA A 640 0.81 -10.22 -16.69
C ALA A 640 -0.48 -9.54 -16.24
N ARG A 641 -0.38 -8.26 -15.91
CA ARG A 641 -1.52 -7.36 -15.60
C ARG A 641 -1.10 -5.90 -15.75
N PHE A 642 -2.10 -5.02 -15.77
CA PHE A 642 -1.87 -3.59 -15.69
C PHE A 642 -1.80 -3.12 -14.23
N VAL A 643 -0.95 -2.13 -13.98
CA VAL A 643 -0.77 -1.48 -12.69
C VAL A 643 -0.95 0.02 -12.86
N GLY A 644 -1.86 0.62 -12.10
CA GLY A 644 -2.13 2.06 -12.14
C GLY A 644 -1.10 2.87 -11.35
N ILE A 645 -1.18 4.21 -11.42
CA ILE A 645 -0.27 5.13 -10.70
C ILE A 645 -0.27 4.94 -9.18
N SER A 646 -1.34 4.34 -8.66
CA SER A 646 -1.58 4.04 -7.25
C SER A 646 -1.17 2.62 -6.84
N GLY A 647 -0.62 1.82 -7.76
CA GLY A 647 -0.38 0.39 -7.54
C GLY A 647 -1.64 -0.48 -7.55
N ARG A 648 -2.80 0.08 -7.91
CA ARG A 648 -4.04 -0.67 -8.15
C ARG A 648 -3.88 -1.57 -9.37
N LEU A 649 -4.42 -2.78 -9.29
CA LEU A 649 -4.12 -3.88 -10.19
C LEU A 649 -5.37 -4.31 -10.97
N THR A 650 -5.20 -4.69 -12.25
CA THR A 650 -6.19 -5.52 -12.95
C THR A 650 -6.09 -6.98 -12.51
N GLU A 651 -7.05 -7.79 -12.94
CA GLU A 651 -6.93 -9.25 -12.87
C GLU A 651 -5.63 -9.73 -13.54
N LEU A 652 -5.06 -10.79 -12.97
CA LEU A 652 -3.84 -11.41 -13.44
C LEU A 652 -4.16 -12.39 -14.57
N THR A 653 -3.51 -12.22 -15.73
CA THR A 653 -3.58 -13.17 -16.84
C THR A 653 -2.36 -14.10 -16.77
N VAL A 654 -2.57 -15.42 -16.73
CA VAL A 654 -1.51 -16.43 -16.65
C VAL A 654 -1.31 -17.09 -18.02
N TYR A 655 -0.06 -17.26 -18.44
CA TYR A 655 0.33 -17.86 -19.71
C TYR A 655 1.19 -19.10 -19.47
N PRO A 656 0.65 -20.32 -19.63
CA PRO A 656 1.47 -21.53 -19.68
C PRO A 656 2.35 -21.54 -20.93
N LEU A 657 3.66 -21.72 -20.74
CA LEU A 657 4.67 -21.69 -21.82
C LEU A 657 5.25 -23.07 -22.13
N SER A 658 4.75 -24.16 -21.50
CA SER A 658 5.14 -25.52 -21.88
C SER A 658 4.68 -25.82 -23.31
N SER A 659 5.42 -26.69 -24.01
CA SER A 659 5.18 -26.98 -25.42
C SER A 659 3.76 -27.47 -25.71
N GLU A 660 3.14 -28.18 -24.78
CA GLU A 660 1.77 -28.69 -24.86
C GLU A 660 0.70 -27.58 -24.91
N HIS A 661 1.03 -26.35 -24.49
CA HIS A 661 0.11 -25.20 -24.52
C HIS A 661 0.45 -24.20 -25.64
N ARG A 662 1.30 -24.57 -26.61
CA ARG A 662 1.75 -23.65 -27.67
C ARG A 662 1.18 -24.00 -29.02
N ALA A 663 0.79 -22.95 -29.76
CA ALA A 663 0.48 -23.00 -31.18
C ALA A 663 1.37 -21.98 -31.90
N VAL A 664 2.22 -22.43 -32.83
CA VAL A 664 3.18 -21.57 -33.52
C VAL A 664 3.36 -22.04 -34.96
N LEU A 665 3.21 -21.13 -35.94
CA LEU A 665 3.67 -21.39 -37.30
C LEU A 665 5.20 -21.45 -37.34
N THR A 666 5.77 -22.53 -37.89
CA THR A 666 7.24 -22.72 -37.88
C THR A 666 7.94 -21.70 -38.75
N GLU A 667 7.31 -21.28 -39.86
CA GLU A 667 7.79 -20.22 -40.73
C GLU A 667 6.62 -19.34 -41.19
N ALA A 668 6.91 -18.28 -41.96
CA ALA A 668 5.85 -17.48 -42.56
C ALA A 668 5.19 -18.26 -43.71
N ILE A 669 3.87 -18.12 -43.83
CA ILE A 669 3.15 -18.57 -45.02
C ILE A 669 3.15 -17.40 -46.00
N THR A 670 3.77 -17.61 -47.17
CA THR A 670 3.86 -16.61 -48.24
C THR A 670 3.00 -17.03 -49.43
N VAL A 671 2.09 -16.17 -49.86
CA VAL A 671 1.27 -16.36 -51.06
C VAL A 671 1.52 -15.20 -52.01
N SER A 672 1.87 -15.52 -53.26
CA SER A 672 2.35 -14.53 -54.26
C SER A 672 1.24 -13.93 -55.13
N SER A 673 -0.03 -14.29 -54.90
CA SER A 673 -1.18 -13.76 -55.61
C SER A 673 -2.45 -13.88 -54.76
N SER A 674 -3.32 -12.87 -54.82
CA SER A 674 -4.63 -12.93 -54.19
C SER A 674 -5.59 -13.79 -55.02
N LEU A 675 -6.47 -14.53 -54.35
CA LEU A 675 -7.57 -15.25 -55.01
C LEU A 675 -8.68 -14.28 -55.44
N SER A 676 -8.96 -13.28 -54.59
CA SER A 676 -9.92 -12.23 -54.88
C SER A 676 -9.60 -10.98 -54.08
N SER A 677 -9.81 -9.82 -54.68
CA SER A 677 -9.73 -8.51 -54.05
C SER A 677 -11.02 -7.71 -54.28
N SER A 678 -11.41 -6.90 -53.31
CA SER A 678 -12.53 -5.96 -53.44
C SER A 678 -12.31 -4.71 -52.58
N GLY A 679 -12.97 -3.61 -52.95
CA GLY A 679 -12.80 -2.31 -52.29
C GLY A 679 -11.76 -1.43 -52.99
N SER A 680 -11.16 -0.48 -52.26
CA SER A 680 -10.14 0.41 -52.85
C SER A 680 -8.79 -0.30 -53.03
N PRO A 681 -7.92 0.19 -53.93
CA PRO A 681 -6.59 -0.37 -54.14
C PRO A 681 -5.75 -0.43 -52.85
N LEU A 682 -4.83 -1.39 -52.78
CA LEU A 682 -3.97 -1.56 -51.61
C LEU A 682 -2.92 -0.44 -51.50
N GLU A 683 -2.53 0.19 -52.62
CA GLU A 683 -1.62 1.35 -52.62
C GLU A 683 -2.27 2.63 -52.07
N ASP A 684 -3.61 2.66 -51.96
CA ASP A 684 -4.32 3.82 -51.44
C ASP A 684 -4.20 3.88 -49.92
N THR A 685 -3.46 4.87 -49.43
CA THR A 685 -3.27 5.15 -48.01
C THR A 685 -4.14 6.31 -47.52
N SER A 686 -5.09 6.78 -48.34
CA SER A 686 -5.91 7.96 -48.02
C SER A 686 -6.83 7.70 -46.83
N PRO A 687 -6.95 8.63 -45.87
CA PRO A 687 -7.86 8.48 -44.76
C PRO A 687 -9.29 8.90 -45.15
N ASP A 688 -9.95 8.08 -45.96
CA ASP A 688 -11.26 8.35 -46.56
C ASP A 688 -12.36 7.37 -46.10
N GLY A 689 -12.07 6.55 -45.08
CA GLY A 689 -13.00 5.53 -44.57
C GLY A 689 -13.13 4.30 -45.49
N SER A 690 -12.36 4.21 -46.57
CA SER A 690 -12.50 3.10 -47.50
C SER A 690 -11.89 1.79 -46.97
N GLN A 691 -12.34 0.69 -47.54
CA GLN A 691 -11.97 -0.67 -47.12
C GLN A 691 -11.32 -1.41 -48.29
N THR A 692 -10.38 -2.30 -47.98
CA THR A 692 -9.79 -3.26 -48.92
C THR A 692 -9.94 -4.65 -48.31
N SER A 693 -10.53 -5.59 -49.07
CA SER A 693 -10.68 -6.98 -48.65
C SER A 693 -9.92 -7.88 -49.63
N LEU A 694 -9.03 -8.72 -49.11
CA LEU A 694 -8.17 -9.63 -49.86
C LEU A 694 -8.35 -11.05 -49.33
N VAL A 695 -8.45 -12.02 -50.24
CA VAL A 695 -8.49 -13.44 -49.91
C VAL A 695 -7.28 -14.12 -50.54
N PHE A 696 -6.55 -14.89 -49.75
CA PHE A 696 -5.40 -15.67 -50.17
C PHE A 696 -5.64 -17.14 -49.85
N GLU A 697 -5.30 -18.02 -50.78
CA GLU A 697 -5.34 -19.47 -50.59
C GLU A 697 -4.03 -20.09 -51.08
N SER A 698 -3.58 -21.14 -50.39
CA SER A 698 -2.45 -21.96 -50.82
C SER A 698 -2.72 -23.43 -50.58
N ALA A 699 -2.33 -24.28 -51.53
CA ALA A 699 -2.46 -25.74 -51.48
C ALA A 699 -1.41 -26.43 -50.59
N GLY A 700 -0.89 -25.70 -49.60
CA GLY A 700 0.15 -26.17 -48.69
C GLY A 700 0.88 -25.01 -48.01
N GLY A 701 1.55 -25.30 -46.90
CA GLY A 701 2.32 -24.32 -46.13
C GLY A 701 3.48 -24.96 -45.37
N THR A 702 4.29 -24.12 -44.76
CA THR A 702 5.29 -24.53 -43.76
C THR A 702 4.58 -25.09 -42.53
N GLY A 703 5.24 -25.96 -41.75
CA GLY A 703 4.56 -26.69 -40.66
C GLY A 703 3.97 -25.77 -39.57
N VAL A 704 3.03 -26.31 -38.80
CA VAL A 704 2.53 -25.70 -37.56
C VAL A 704 2.92 -26.59 -36.40
N THR A 705 3.46 -26.01 -35.32
CA THR A 705 3.61 -26.73 -34.06
C THR A 705 2.37 -26.49 -33.22
N PHE A 706 1.64 -27.54 -32.89
CA PHE A 706 0.42 -27.48 -32.09
C PHE A 706 0.55 -28.45 -30.91
N ARG A 707 0.40 -27.96 -29.68
CA ARG A 707 0.57 -28.75 -28.44
C ARG A 707 1.89 -29.55 -28.40
N GLY A 708 2.96 -29.00 -28.98
CA GLY A 708 4.29 -29.62 -29.03
C GLY A 708 4.49 -30.59 -30.20
N GLU A 709 3.47 -30.86 -31.00
CA GLU A 709 3.54 -31.73 -32.17
C GLU A 709 3.67 -30.91 -33.46
N ALA A 710 4.58 -31.32 -34.33
CA ALA A 710 4.79 -30.67 -35.63
C ALA A 710 3.87 -31.29 -36.68
N LEU A 711 2.91 -30.50 -37.18
CA LEU A 711 1.93 -30.89 -38.17
C LEU A 711 2.23 -30.23 -39.52
N SER A 712 2.04 -30.97 -40.62
CA SER A 712 2.12 -30.42 -41.97
C SER A 712 0.84 -29.69 -42.34
N ILE A 713 0.95 -28.53 -42.98
CA ILE A 713 -0.20 -27.77 -43.48
C ILE A 713 -0.49 -28.20 -44.91
N SER A 714 -1.65 -28.81 -45.12
CA SER A 714 -2.10 -29.32 -46.43
C SER A 714 -2.86 -28.28 -47.25
N ALA A 715 -3.50 -27.31 -46.59
CA ALA A 715 -4.13 -26.16 -47.22
C ALA A 715 -4.24 -25.02 -46.21
N THR A 716 -4.29 -23.79 -46.72
CA THR A 716 -4.49 -22.62 -45.87
C THR A 716 -5.26 -21.54 -46.61
N SER A 717 -6.10 -20.80 -45.87
CA SER A 717 -6.72 -19.58 -46.35
C SER A 717 -6.50 -18.43 -45.36
N LEU A 718 -6.37 -17.23 -45.90
CA LEU A 718 -6.31 -15.98 -45.15
C LEU A 718 -7.19 -14.95 -45.84
N THR A 719 -8.20 -14.47 -45.13
CA THR A 719 -8.97 -13.29 -45.51
C THR A 719 -8.51 -12.12 -44.66
N VAL A 720 -8.08 -11.03 -45.27
CA VAL A 720 -7.70 -9.80 -44.58
C VAL A 720 -8.60 -8.67 -45.05
N VAL A 721 -9.16 -7.95 -44.09
CA VAL A 721 -9.93 -6.74 -44.31
C VAL A 721 -9.17 -5.58 -43.68
N LEU A 722 -8.67 -4.69 -44.53
CA LEU A 722 -7.98 -3.45 -44.15
C LEU A 722 -8.98 -2.29 -44.18
N GLN A 723 -9.10 -1.57 -43.07
CA GLN A 723 -10.03 -0.47 -42.90
C GLN A 723 -9.27 0.83 -42.66
N ARG A 724 -9.30 1.74 -43.64
CA ARG A 724 -8.76 3.10 -43.49
C ARG A 724 -9.67 3.93 -42.59
N PRO A 725 -9.10 4.87 -41.84
CA PRO A 725 -9.88 5.77 -41.00
C PRO A 725 -10.61 6.83 -41.85
N ASP A 726 -11.69 7.40 -41.31
CA ASP A 726 -12.40 8.54 -41.95
C ASP A 726 -11.58 9.85 -41.92
N THR A 727 -10.57 9.92 -41.04
CA THR A 727 -9.71 11.09 -40.84
C THR A 727 -8.26 10.64 -40.64
N GLY A 728 -7.30 11.46 -41.06
CA GLY A 728 -5.87 11.11 -40.99
C GLY A 728 -5.30 10.95 -39.57
N ALA A 729 -6.09 11.27 -38.54
CA ALA A 729 -5.69 11.11 -37.15
C ALA A 729 -5.82 9.65 -36.66
N ALA A 730 -6.77 8.86 -37.14
CA ALA A 730 -6.97 7.51 -36.58
C ALA A 730 -6.04 6.44 -37.21
N ALA A 731 -5.85 5.32 -36.49
CA ALA A 731 -5.07 4.19 -37.00
C ALA A 731 -5.83 3.44 -38.10
N VAL A 732 -5.11 2.93 -39.10
CA VAL A 732 -5.65 1.93 -40.02
C VAL A 732 -5.82 0.64 -39.24
N ARG A 733 -7.02 0.06 -39.29
CA ARG A 733 -7.35 -1.17 -38.58
C ARG A 733 -7.40 -2.33 -39.55
N PHE A 734 -7.15 -3.54 -39.05
CA PHE A 734 -7.46 -4.74 -39.81
C PHE A 734 -8.27 -5.73 -38.98
N SER A 735 -9.07 -6.52 -39.68
CA SER A 735 -9.53 -7.81 -39.22
C SER A 735 -9.06 -8.87 -40.20
N ALA A 736 -8.76 -10.05 -39.69
CA ALA A 736 -8.40 -11.20 -40.50
C ALA A 736 -9.09 -12.46 -39.99
N THR A 737 -9.42 -13.35 -40.92
CA THR A 737 -9.79 -14.73 -40.60
C THR A 737 -8.84 -15.66 -41.32
N TRP A 738 -8.39 -16.70 -40.64
CA TRP A 738 -7.41 -17.62 -41.18
C TRP A 738 -7.80 -19.06 -40.86
N LEU A 739 -7.39 -19.96 -41.74
CA LEU A 739 -7.63 -21.39 -41.65
C LEU A 739 -6.34 -22.14 -41.98
N LEU A 740 -6.02 -23.15 -41.16
CA LEU A 740 -4.93 -24.09 -41.38
C LEU A 740 -5.51 -25.50 -41.42
N ALA A 741 -5.47 -26.17 -42.57
CA ALA A 741 -5.79 -27.58 -42.69
C ALA A 741 -4.53 -28.40 -42.39
N THR A 742 -4.60 -29.26 -41.38
CA THR A 742 -3.49 -30.11 -40.93
C THR A 742 -3.85 -31.60 -41.06
N SER A 743 -2.90 -32.48 -40.76
CA SER A 743 -3.16 -33.93 -40.68
C SER A 743 -4.13 -34.32 -39.55
N GLU A 744 -4.32 -33.46 -38.54
CA GLU A 744 -5.18 -33.72 -37.38
C GLU A 744 -6.53 -33.01 -37.45
N GLY A 745 -6.75 -32.22 -38.51
CA GLY A 745 -7.97 -31.45 -38.69
C GLY A 745 -7.70 -30.00 -39.06
N VAL A 746 -8.78 -29.22 -39.07
CA VAL A 746 -8.76 -27.81 -39.42
C VAL A 746 -8.66 -26.98 -38.14
N VAL A 747 -7.70 -26.06 -38.12
CA VAL A 747 -7.58 -25.01 -37.10
C VAL A 747 -8.02 -23.70 -37.69
N ASN A 748 -8.97 -23.04 -37.03
CA ASN A 748 -9.49 -21.74 -37.44
C ASN A 748 -9.04 -20.67 -36.47
N GLY A 749 -8.96 -19.44 -36.95
CA GLY A 749 -8.80 -18.30 -36.08
C GLY A 749 -9.18 -16.99 -36.71
N SER A 750 -9.19 -15.97 -35.87
CA SER A 750 -9.40 -14.59 -36.28
C SER A 750 -8.34 -13.70 -35.65
N ALA A 751 -7.97 -12.62 -36.32
CA ALA A 751 -7.04 -11.63 -35.79
C ALA A 751 -7.59 -10.23 -35.96
N VAL A 752 -7.28 -9.36 -35.00
CA VAL A 752 -7.61 -7.94 -35.02
C VAL A 752 -6.41 -7.12 -34.60
N GLY A 753 -6.23 -5.95 -35.18
CA GLY A 753 -5.15 -5.06 -34.83
C GLY A 753 -5.06 -3.84 -35.71
N GLU A 754 -3.85 -3.32 -35.83
CA GLU A 754 -3.55 -2.10 -36.58
C GLU A 754 -2.60 -2.39 -37.74
N ALA A 755 -2.53 -1.45 -38.67
CA ALA A 755 -1.70 -1.52 -39.85
C ALA A 755 -0.97 -0.20 -40.08
N ILE A 756 0.29 -0.27 -40.51
CA ILE A 756 1.07 0.90 -40.96
C ILE A 756 1.67 0.57 -42.33
N TYR A 757 1.58 1.52 -43.27
CA TYR A 757 2.25 1.43 -44.55
C TYR A 757 3.69 1.93 -44.41
N ALA A 758 4.68 1.04 -44.53
CA ALA A 758 6.10 1.36 -44.38
C ALA A 758 6.97 0.42 -45.23
N GLY A 759 7.95 0.99 -45.94
CA GLY A 759 8.86 0.23 -46.80
C GLY A 759 8.14 -0.50 -47.94
N ASP A 760 7.20 0.19 -48.59
CA ASP A 760 6.39 -0.30 -49.71
C ASP A 760 5.54 -1.54 -49.40
N ALA A 761 5.17 -1.72 -48.12
CA ALA A 761 4.25 -2.77 -47.69
C ALA A 761 3.43 -2.31 -46.48
N TRP A 762 2.22 -2.86 -46.35
CA TRP A 762 1.45 -2.76 -45.12
C TRP A 762 1.96 -3.77 -44.09
N GLN A 763 2.37 -3.26 -42.95
CA GLN A 763 2.75 -4.04 -41.78
C GLN A 763 1.55 -4.13 -40.83
N LEU A 764 0.91 -5.29 -40.77
CA LEU A 764 -0.25 -5.58 -39.92
C LEU A 764 0.21 -6.31 -38.66
N ARG A 765 -0.14 -5.80 -37.48
CA ARG A 765 0.22 -6.39 -36.19
C ARG A 765 -0.97 -6.37 -35.25
N GLY A 766 -1.27 -7.50 -34.62
CA GLY A 766 -2.44 -7.61 -33.77
C GLY A 766 -2.47 -8.86 -32.90
N ARG A 767 -3.63 -9.06 -32.26
CA ARG A 767 -3.94 -10.24 -31.47
C ARG A 767 -4.69 -11.25 -32.35
N SER A 768 -4.28 -12.51 -32.29
CA SER A 768 -5.03 -13.63 -32.83
C SER A 768 -5.80 -14.36 -31.73
N THR A 769 -6.98 -14.82 -32.08
CA THR A 769 -7.80 -15.78 -31.34
C THR A 769 -7.83 -17.08 -32.12
N PHE A 770 -7.51 -18.17 -31.44
CA PHE A 770 -7.67 -19.53 -31.94
C PHE A 770 -9.09 -19.97 -31.57
N ALA A 771 -9.84 -20.43 -32.57
CA ALA A 771 -11.22 -20.84 -32.42
C ALA A 771 -11.37 -22.34 -32.73
N ASP A 772 -12.38 -22.96 -32.12
CA ASP A 772 -12.65 -24.38 -32.31
C ASP A 772 -12.90 -24.69 -33.79
N GLY A 773 -12.11 -25.64 -34.31
CA GLY A 773 -12.24 -26.20 -35.64
C GLY A 773 -12.64 -27.67 -35.56
N SER A 774 -12.11 -28.50 -36.46
CA SER A 774 -12.28 -29.96 -36.37
C SER A 774 -11.14 -30.64 -35.61
N ALA A 775 -10.12 -29.88 -35.21
CA ALA A 775 -9.09 -30.32 -34.27
C ALA A 775 -9.58 -30.03 -32.83
N ASP A 776 -9.40 -30.97 -31.90
CA ASP A 776 -9.90 -30.85 -30.53
C ASP A 776 -9.10 -29.84 -29.69
N GLY A 777 -9.78 -29.07 -28.83
CA GLY A 777 -9.17 -28.25 -27.77
C GLY A 777 -8.36 -27.04 -28.26
N VAL A 778 -8.88 -26.25 -29.21
CA VAL A 778 -8.14 -25.19 -29.91
C VAL A 778 -8.53 -23.78 -29.43
N GLY A 779 -8.96 -23.64 -28.18
CA GLY A 779 -9.12 -22.34 -27.54
C GLY A 779 -7.75 -21.70 -27.27
N GLY A 780 -7.55 -20.43 -27.61
CA GLY A 780 -6.27 -19.78 -27.36
C GLY A 780 -6.17 -18.34 -27.85
N TYR A 781 -5.12 -17.65 -27.39
CA TYR A 781 -4.81 -16.29 -27.84
C TYR A 781 -3.32 -16.10 -28.04
N GLY A 782 -2.95 -15.24 -28.99
CA GLY A 782 -1.56 -14.82 -29.17
C GLY A 782 -1.37 -13.75 -30.23
N GLY A 783 -0.21 -13.75 -30.88
CA GLY A 783 0.15 -12.72 -31.85
C GLY A 783 -0.26 -13.05 -33.28
N PHE A 784 -0.53 -12.00 -34.05
CA PHE A 784 -0.67 -12.05 -35.49
C PHE A 784 0.27 -11.01 -36.13
N SER A 785 1.03 -11.46 -37.14
CA SER A 785 1.92 -10.61 -37.92
C SER A 785 1.70 -10.89 -39.40
N CYS A 786 1.38 -9.87 -40.17
CA CYS A 786 1.17 -9.97 -41.60
C CYS A 786 1.86 -8.81 -42.31
N GLN A 787 2.46 -9.09 -43.47
CA GLN A 787 2.97 -8.11 -44.41
C GLN A 787 2.20 -8.27 -45.72
N LEU A 788 1.49 -7.23 -46.14
CA LEU A 788 0.84 -7.16 -47.45
C LEU A 788 1.66 -6.24 -48.34
N THR A 789 2.18 -6.77 -49.44
CA THR A 789 2.97 -6.02 -50.41
C THR A 789 2.10 -5.74 -51.63
N PRO A 790 1.75 -4.46 -51.89
CA PRO A 790 1.05 -4.09 -53.11
C PRO A 790 1.92 -4.35 -54.33
N ASN A 791 1.27 -4.51 -55.48
CA ASN A 791 1.98 -4.63 -56.73
C ASN A 791 2.75 -3.37 -57.11
N THR A 792 3.86 -3.57 -57.80
CA THR A 792 4.50 -2.49 -58.55
C THR A 792 3.98 -2.51 -59.99
N PRO A 793 3.57 -1.35 -60.56
CA PRO A 793 3.02 -1.28 -61.92
C PRO A 793 3.93 -1.83 -63.05
N GLN A 794 5.19 -2.11 -62.75
CA GLN A 794 6.21 -2.48 -63.72
C GLN A 794 6.35 -4.00 -63.97
N LEU A 795 5.72 -4.87 -63.16
CA LEU A 795 6.03 -6.31 -63.17
C LEU A 795 4.86 -7.29 -63.39
N PHE A 796 3.62 -6.82 -63.61
CA PHE A 796 2.42 -7.69 -63.75
C PHE A 796 2.23 -8.73 -62.62
N ALA A 797 2.84 -8.50 -61.45
CA ALA A 797 2.63 -9.32 -60.26
C ALA A 797 1.23 -9.01 -59.67
N ASP A 798 0.68 -9.95 -58.90
CA ASP A 798 -0.52 -9.75 -58.09
C ASP A 798 -0.15 -9.59 -56.60
N ASP A 799 -1.03 -8.99 -55.79
CA ASP A 799 -0.71 -8.59 -54.42
C ASP A 799 -0.23 -9.82 -53.63
N SER A 800 0.80 -9.64 -52.82
CA SER A 800 1.41 -10.76 -52.07
C SER A 800 1.28 -10.58 -50.57
N VAL A 801 1.17 -11.70 -49.86
CA VAL A 801 1.08 -11.73 -48.41
C VAL A 801 2.13 -12.64 -47.81
N SER A 802 2.71 -12.22 -46.69
CA SER A 802 3.53 -13.05 -45.80
C SER A 802 2.99 -12.91 -44.39
N TRP A 803 2.51 -13.99 -43.79
CA TRP A 803 1.88 -13.92 -42.47
C TRP A 803 2.32 -15.04 -41.53
N ARG A 804 2.18 -14.74 -40.23
CA ARG A 804 2.50 -15.60 -39.09
C ARG A 804 1.45 -15.43 -38.01
N VAL A 805 1.18 -16.52 -37.30
CA VAL A 805 0.38 -16.54 -36.09
C VAL A 805 1.07 -17.40 -35.05
N ASP A 806 0.97 -16.97 -33.80
CA ASP A 806 1.37 -17.78 -32.66
C ASP A 806 0.47 -17.51 -31.46
N GLY A 807 0.58 -18.34 -30.42
CA GLY A 807 -0.11 -18.10 -29.19
C GLY A 807 0.02 -19.19 -28.14
N VAL A 808 -0.74 -18.98 -27.08
CA VAL A 808 -0.92 -19.88 -25.96
C VAL A 808 -2.34 -20.43 -26.02
N LEU A 809 -2.44 -21.75 -25.96
CA LEU A 809 -3.68 -22.50 -25.93
C LEU A 809 -4.16 -22.60 -24.47
N VAL A 810 -5.47 -22.48 -24.30
CA VAL A 810 -6.18 -22.70 -23.03
C VAL A 810 -6.96 -24.00 -23.15
N ASP A 811 -6.91 -24.78 -22.07
CA ASP A 811 -7.62 -26.06 -21.94
C ASP A 811 -9.15 -25.89 -21.84
#